data_AF-A0A0C2RYK4-F1
#
_entry.id   AF-A0A0C2RYK4-F1
#
_cell.length_a   1.000
_cell.length_b   1.000
_cell.length_c   1.000
_cell.angle_alpha   90.00
_cell.angle_beta   90.00
_cell.angle_gamma   90.00
#
_symmetry.space_group_name_H-M   'P 1'
#
loop_
_entity.id
_entity.type
_entity.pdbx_description
1 polymer ?
#
loop_
_entity_poly.entity_id
_entity_poly.type
_entity_poly.pdbx_seq_one_letter_code
_entity_poly.pdbx_strand_id
1 'polypeptide(L)'
;MLETEKSLNDFLFAAGLPLSVRAGIIREAMKKHAGKRVPLIIEKGESVPPLKTSDTFKHNEDEEVWFEVAQLDMRDRVYVLLPYFDETAAFDKEAFLKLKERMENRFGYRISDEQLGLLMKMMTDTVKEQPAEILPDAPSEMSEAAETGNRKPLNLNWPVMTVAGAAIIAVIFLLLQDPNSNDGAGETTFAPEQPDSKTLAEAQQAMTSAVEDAVNFLSEQTGLNREQLEELEYVENLITRMESVEELGATADTEETAGNAISSMRNVERLATNEMITPINKLASDAQQVSTRTSFAILQANDALLSRFTSNTFGMINVYEEVLLQYESELNGLETDIAQFQFSDEAQALIDKIEENGFEVTIQSEQQSFDVNYSEERIDRAIDGLLTDEYARMIREKKYFPYVTEDRETDYSYAQQSIKLLTSEDILIRMAGDEWLTKEMLIEHSRLFQAFLLDVTDESQRVRPEVLEIWEGLITEENIQKYSTARYIRDIYNALGDTDYIMTDEVREIRDKYTLVPVLYRIRYDDAYFPLSDNLQEKYNMLNSFQNISDISYLLPKEAVLIYMNAMSLNNPEVAEMMSVPGTFVIDDQINWSDQEFLAGRFTSIQTAFADGKALVTLSGGDYDEREIVLQEINGVWMVEFDADHLSWF
;
A
#
# COMPACT_ATOMS: atom_id res chain seq x y z
N MET A 1 -14.52 3.06 -39.31
CA MET A 1 -14.89 1.77 -38.68
C MET A 1 -13.70 0.83 -38.56
N LEU A 2 -12.93 0.90 -37.45
CA LEU A 2 -11.75 0.04 -37.19
C LEU A 2 -10.94 -0.22 -38.47
N GLU A 3 -10.54 0.87 -39.13
CA GLU A 3 -10.14 0.86 -40.54
C GLU A 3 -8.68 0.48 -40.74
N THR A 4 -7.87 0.82 -39.75
CA THR A 4 -6.43 0.58 -39.75
C THR A 4 -6.09 -0.65 -38.92
N GLU A 5 -4.95 -1.25 -39.24
CA GLU A 5 -4.37 -2.34 -38.45
C GLU A 5 -4.21 -1.95 -36.98
N LYS A 6 -3.70 -0.74 -36.72
CA LYS A 6 -3.58 -0.18 -35.37
C LYS A 6 -4.94 -0.13 -34.66
N SER A 7 -5.94 0.50 -35.27
CA SER A 7 -7.27 0.61 -34.63
C SER A 7 -7.93 -0.74 -34.33
N LEU A 8 -7.70 -1.76 -35.18
CA LEU A 8 -8.16 -3.12 -34.90
C LEU A 8 -7.36 -3.77 -33.78
N ASN A 9 -6.04 -3.56 -33.75
CA ASN A 9 -5.19 -4.09 -32.69
C ASN A 9 -5.55 -3.50 -31.32
N ASP A 10 -5.68 -2.18 -31.26
CA ASP A 10 -6.07 -1.42 -30.06
C ASP A 10 -7.44 -1.89 -29.56
N PHE A 11 -8.43 -2.03 -30.45
CA PHE A 11 -9.75 -2.54 -30.10
C PHE A 11 -9.71 -3.97 -29.56
N LEU A 12 -8.96 -4.86 -30.20
CA LEU A 12 -8.86 -6.26 -29.76
C LEU A 12 -8.01 -6.41 -28.49
N PHE A 13 -7.05 -5.51 -28.26
CA PHE A 13 -6.32 -5.40 -27.00
C PHE A 13 -7.27 -5.03 -25.86
N ALA A 14 -8.05 -3.96 -26.05
CA ALA A 14 -9.07 -3.54 -25.08
C ALA A 14 -10.13 -4.63 -24.82
N ALA A 15 -10.42 -5.48 -25.81
CA ALA A 15 -11.29 -6.65 -25.66
C ALA A 15 -10.64 -7.85 -24.91
N GLY A 16 -9.41 -7.70 -24.43
CA GLY A 16 -8.70 -8.70 -23.63
C GLY A 16 -8.21 -9.90 -24.42
N LEU A 17 -7.84 -9.72 -25.69
CA LEU A 17 -7.36 -10.82 -26.54
C LEU A 17 -5.82 -10.93 -26.55
N PRO A 18 -5.24 -12.14 -26.45
CA PRO A 18 -3.80 -12.35 -26.55
C PRO A 18 -3.24 -11.91 -27.91
N LEU A 19 -2.00 -11.39 -27.95
CA LEU A 19 -1.34 -10.90 -29.18
C LEU A 19 -1.39 -11.90 -30.35
N SER A 20 -1.14 -13.18 -30.08
CA SER A 20 -1.16 -14.24 -31.10
C SER A 20 -2.54 -14.42 -31.76
N VAL A 21 -3.61 -14.25 -30.97
CA VAL A 21 -4.99 -14.32 -31.43
C VAL A 21 -5.37 -13.04 -32.18
N ARG A 22 -5.00 -11.87 -31.63
CA ARG A 22 -5.21 -10.56 -32.27
C ARG A 22 -4.62 -10.53 -33.68
N ALA A 23 -3.36 -10.96 -33.84
CA ALA A 23 -2.69 -11.04 -35.14
C ALA A 23 -3.45 -11.92 -36.15
N GLY A 24 -3.99 -13.06 -35.72
CA GLY A 24 -4.83 -13.92 -36.56
C GLY A 24 -6.12 -13.25 -37.02
N ILE A 25 -6.85 -12.64 -36.09
CA ILE A 25 -8.13 -11.96 -36.35
C ILE A 25 -7.92 -10.75 -37.27
N ILE A 26 -6.90 -9.93 -37.02
CA ILE A 26 -6.58 -8.73 -37.81
C ILE A 26 -6.29 -9.09 -39.26
N ARG A 27 -5.48 -10.13 -39.52
CA ARG A 27 -5.15 -10.58 -40.88
C ARG A 27 -6.38 -11.03 -41.67
N GLU A 28 -7.37 -11.63 -41.00
CA GLU A 28 -8.63 -12.03 -41.63
C GLU A 28 -9.59 -10.84 -41.78
N ALA A 29 -9.71 -9.99 -40.76
CA ALA A 29 -10.59 -8.83 -40.73
C ALA A 29 -10.21 -7.75 -41.76
N MET A 30 -8.91 -7.51 -41.96
CA MET A 30 -8.42 -6.55 -42.96
C MET A 30 -8.76 -6.95 -44.40
N LYS A 31 -9.01 -8.25 -44.66
CA LYS A 31 -9.46 -8.76 -45.97
C LYS A 31 -10.98 -8.61 -46.19
N LYS A 32 -11.73 -8.23 -45.16
CA LYS A 32 -13.19 -8.03 -45.22
C LYS A 32 -13.53 -6.55 -45.31
N HIS A 33 -14.67 -6.25 -45.92
CA HIS A 33 -15.29 -4.92 -45.85
C HIS A 33 -15.61 -4.57 -44.39
N ALA A 34 -15.53 -3.28 -44.04
CA ALA A 34 -15.67 -2.78 -42.66
C ALA A 34 -16.90 -3.35 -41.92
N GLY A 35 -18.08 -3.34 -42.55
CA GLY A 35 -19.32 -3.87 -41.95
C GLY A 35 -19.36 -5.40 -41.72
N LYS A 36 -18.33 -6.15 -42.12
CA LYS A 36 -18.19 -7.59 -41.86
C LYS A 36 -17.08 -7.91 -40.85
N ARG A 37 -16.37 -6.90 -40.34
CA ARG A 37 -15.26 -7.09 -39.39
C ARG A 37 -15.75 -7.45 -38.00
N VAL A 38 -16.75 -6.74 -37.48
CA VAL A 38 -17.31 -6.96 -36.13
C VAL A 38 -17.89 -8.39 -35.96
N PRO A 39 -18.72 -8.93 -36.87
CA PRO A 39 -19.21 -10.31 -36.74
C PRO A 39 -18.07 -11.36 -36.76
N LEU A 40 -17.03 -11.13 -37.56
CA LEU A 40 -15.86 -12.01 -37.62
C LEU A 40 -15.06 -11.97 -36.31
N ILE A 41 -14.90 -10.78 -35.72
CA ILE A 41 -14.21 -10.61 -34.43
C ILE A 41 -14.95 -11.38 -33.32
N ILE A 42 -16.29 -11.26 -33.27
CA ILE A 42 -17.11 -12.00 -32.29
C ILE A 42 -16.93 -13.51 -32.49
N GLU A 43 -17.11 -14.02 -33.72
CA GLU A 43 -16.98 -15.44 -34.05
C GLU A 43 -15.62 -16.03 -33.67
N LYS A 44 -14.53 -15.28 -33.95
CA LYS A 44 -13.16 -15.76 -33.72
C LYS A 44 -12.70 -15.56 -32.27
N GLY A 45 -13.28 -14.61 -31.55
CA GLY A 45 -12.95 -14.33 -30.15
C GLY A 45 -13.77 -15.14 -29.14
N GLU A 46 -14.91 -15.72 -29.53
CA GLU A 46 -15.85 -16.42 -28.64
C GLU A 46 -15.22 -17.61 -27.88
N SER A 47 -14.23 -18.28 -28.47
CA SER A 47 -13.54 -19.43 -27.88
C SER A 47 -12.29 -19.06 -27.08
N VAL A 48 -11.97 -17.77 -26.96
CA VAL A 48 -10.75 -17.29 -26.31
C VAL A 48 -11.04 -17.08 -24.83
N PRO A 49 -10.32 -17.77 -23.92
CA PRO A 49 -10.51 -17.57 -22.50
C PRO A 49 -10.14 -16.13 -22.11
N PRO A 50 -10.80 -15.56 -21.09
CA PRO A 50 -10.42 -14.26 -20.55
C PRO A 50 -8.96 -14.31 -20.09
N LEU A 51 -8.19 -13.29 -20.48
CA LEU A 51 -6.82 -13.11 -19.96
C LEU A 51 -6.89 -12.89 -18.45
N LYS A 52 -5.97 -13.54 -17.72
CA LYS A 52 -5.86 -13.41 -16.26
C LYS A 52 -4.89 -12.31 -15.83
N THR A 53 -4.06 -11.83 -16.76
CA THR A 53 -3.05 -10.80 -16.57
C THR A 53 -2.94 -9.99 -17.87
N SER A 54 -2.80 -8.67 -17.76
CA SER A 54 -2.39 -7.82 -18.88
C SER A 54 -0.87 -7.89 -19.06
N ASP A 55 -0.39 -7.74 -20.29
CA ASP A 55 1.05 -7.60 -20.53
C ASP A 55 1.51 -6.14 -20.53
N THR A 56 0.64 -5.12 -20.44
CA THR A 56 1.02 -3.72 -20.13
C THR A 56 -0.18 -2.75 -20.23
N PHE A 57 -0.74 -2.34 -19.09
CA PHE A 57 -1.34 -1.00 -18.96
C PHE A 57 -0.32 -0.08 -18.30
N LYS A 58 -0.33 1.20 -18.67
CA LYS A 58 0.51 2.24 -18.04
C LYS A 58 -0.01 2.60 -16.64
N HIS A 59 -1.33 2.50 -16.45
CA HIS A 59 -2.02 2.90 -15.23
C HIS A 59 -2.82 1.72 -14.66
N ASN A 60 -2.68 1.47 -13.34
CA ASN A 60 -3.41 0.39 -12.64
C ASN A 60 -4.92 0.60 -12.72
N GLU A 61 -5.36 1.87 -12.69
CA GLU A 61 -6.75 2.30 -12.84
C GLU A 61 -7.40 1.77 -14.13
N ASP A 62 -6.65 1.82 -15.24
CA ASP A 62 -7.14 1.37 -16.55
C ASP A 62 -7.15 -0.16 -16.63
N GLU A 63 -6.18 -0.83 -15.97
CA GLU A 63 -6.13 -2.29 -15.88
C GLU A 63 -7.31 -2.86 -15.07
N GLU A 64 -7.68 -2.21 -13.97
CA GLU A 64 -8.84 -2.57 -13.15
C GLU A 64 -10.14 -2.58 -13.99
N VAL A 65 -10.36 -1.55 -14.80
CA VAL A 65 -11.52 -1.46 -15.71
C VAL A 65 -11.42 -2.51 -16.82
N TRP A 66 -10.25 -2.65 -17.43
CA TRP A 66 -10.01 -3.61 -18.51
C TRP A 66 -10.24 -5.05 -18.07
N PHE A 67 -9.84 -5.42 -16.86
CA PHE A 67 -10.01 -6.76 -16.33
C PHE A 67 -11.49 -7.16 -16.28
N GLU A 68 -12.37 -6.26 -15.83
CA GLU A 68 -13.81 -6.52 -15.79
C GLU A 68 -14.44 -6.57 -17.18
N VAL A 69 -13.96 -5.74 -18.12
CA VAL A 69 -14.36 -5.86 -19.54
C VAL A 69 -13.95 -7.24 -20.08
N ALA A 70 -12.72 -7.67 -19.84
CA ALA A 70 -12.20 -8.95 -20.32
C ALA A 70 -12.95 -10.17 -19.75
N GLN A 71 -13.67 -10.02 -18.64
CA GLN A 71 -14.48 -11.09 -18.04
C GLN A 71 -15.88 -11.26 -18.68
N LEU A 72 -16.33 -10.31 -19.49
CA LEU A 72 -17.59 -10.46 -20.23
C LEU A 72 -17.46 -11.50 -21.36
N ASP A 73 -18.58 -11.95 -21.91
CA ASP A 73 -18.55 -12.75 -23.14
C ASP A 73 -18.11 -11.89 -24.33
N MET A 74 -17.45 -12.48 -25.33
CA MET A 74 -16.85 -11.72 -26.45
C MET A 74 -17.84 -10.79 -27.16
N ARG A 75 -19.10 -11.21 -27.28
CA ARG A 75 -20.18 -10.38 -27.83
C ARG A 75 -20.34 -9.08 -27.01
N ASP A 76 -20.46 -9.21 -25.70
CA ASP A 76 -20.73 -8.10 -24.79
C ASP A 76 -19.50 -7.18 -24.69
N ARG A 77 -18.27 -7.72 -24.68
CA ARG A 77 -17.02 -6.95 -24.79
C ARG A 77 -17.04 -6.00 -25.98
N VAL A 78 -17.35 -6.57 -27.16
CA VAL A 78 -17.38 -5.83 -28.43
C VAL A 78 -18.41 -4.71 -28.38
N TYR A 79 -19.63 -4.97 -27.90
CA TYR A 79 -20.68 -3.95 -27.88
C TYR A 79 -20.47 -2.85 -26.83
N VAL A 80 -19.78 -3.16 -25.73
CA VAL A 80 -19.42 -2.14 -24.73
C VAL A 80 -18.27 -1.27 -25.22
N LEU A 81 -17.26 -1.86 -25.88
CA LEU A 81 -16.06 -1.13 -26.32
C LEU A 81 -16.28 -0.32 -27.61
N LEU A 82 -17.06 -0.83 -28.56
CA LEU A 82 -17.13 -0.27 -29.90
C LEU A 82 -17.54 1.22 -29.95
N PRO A 83 -18.47 1.72 -29.12
CA PRO A 83 -18.81 3.15 -29.06
C PRO A 83 -17.63 4.08 -28.74
N TYR A 84 -16.61 3.58 -28.03
CA TYR A 84 -15.42 4.35 -27.63
C TYR A 84 -14.30 4.32 -28.67
N PHE A 85 -14.38 3.42 -29.66
CA PHE A 85 -13.50 3.37 -30.83
C PHE A 85 -14.18 3.86 -32.11
N ASP A 86 -15.51 3.97 -32.11
CA ASP A 86 -16.34 4.45 -33.20
C ASP A 86 -17.62 5.11 -32.66
N GLU A 87 -17.66 6.44 -32.68
CA GLU A 87 -18.79 7.26 -32.19
C GLU A 87 -20.12 6.99 -32.93
N THR A 88 -20.08 6.32 -34.08
CA THR A 88 -21.28 5.97 -34.87
C THR A 88 -21.87 4.61 -34.51
N ALA A 89 -21.21 3.85 -33.63
CA ALA A 89 -21.66 2.53 -33.22
C ALA A 89 -22.91 2.58 -32.34
N ALA A 90 -23.76 1.56 -32.46
CA ALA A 90 -24.92 1.42 -31.59
C ALA A 90 -24.48 1.04 -30.17
N PHE A 91 -24.99 1.77 -29.19
CA PHE A 91 -24.80 1.47 -27.77
C PHE A 91 -25.71 0.31 -27.35
N ASP A 92 -25.13 -0.77 -26.83
CA ASP A 92 -25.88 -1.89 -26.26
C ASP A 92 -26.04 -1.70 -24.75
N LYS A 93 -27.25 -1.34 -24.33
CA LYS A 93 -27.56 -1.08 -22.92
C LYS A 93 -27.47 -2.35 -22.06
N GLU A 94 -27.77 -3.53 -22.60
CA GLU A 94 -27.76 -4.77 -21.81
C GLU A 94 -26.33 -5.16 -21.46
N ALA A 95 -25.42 -5.14 -22.43
CA ALA A 95 -24.01 -5.42 -22.21
C ALA A 95 -23.36 -4.39 -21.28
N PHE A 96 -23.73 -3.11 -21.41
CA PHE A 96 -23.25 -2.04 -20.54
C PHE A 96 -23.71 -2.21 -19.09
N LEU A 97 -24.96 -2.61 -18.86
CA LEU A 97 -25.48 -2.89 -17.52
C LEU A 97 -24.79 -4.11 -16.88
N LYS A 98 -24.44 -5.13 -17.66
CA LYS A 98 -23.66 -6.28 -17.14
C LYS A 98 -22.26 -5.85 -16.70
N LEU A 99 -21.58 -4.99 -17.48
CA LEU A 99 -20.28 -4.45 -17.05
C LEU A 99 -20.43 -3.67 -15.75
N LYS A 100 -21.44 -2.79 -15.67
CA LYS A 100 -21.75 -2.02 -14.47
C LYS A 100 -21.93 -2.93 -13.25
N GLU A 101 -22.80 -3.92 -13.31
CA GLU A 101 -23.05 -4.86 -12.20
C GLU A 101 -21.76 -5.57 -11.75
N ARG A 102 -20.89 -5.97 -12.70
CA ARG A 102 -19.60 -6.58 -12.36
C ARG A 102 -18.66 -5.62 -11.66
N MET A 103 -18.52 -4.41 -12.18
CA MET A 103 -17.70 -3.36 -11.58
C MET A 103 -18.19 -3.05 -10.16
N GLU A 104 -19.50 -2.88 -9.97
CA GLU A 104 -20.10 -2.61 -8.66
C GLU A 104 -19.84 -3.75 -7.66
N ASN A 105 -19.94 -5.00 -8.10
CA ASN A 105 -19.62 -6.17 -7.26
C ASN A 105 -18.13 -6.26 -6.91
N ARG A 106 -17.22 -5.95 -7.85
CA ARG A 106 -15.78 -6.03 -7.62
C ARG A 106 -15.29 -4.92 -6.69
N PHE A 107 -15.69 -3.69 -6.98
CA PHE A 107 -15.22 -2.53 -6.24
C PHE A 107 -16.04 -2.21 -4.99
N GLY A 108 -17.21 -2.83 -4.80
CA GLY A 108 -18.02 -2.59 -3.61
C GLY A 108 -18.63 -1.19 -3.54
N TYR A 109 -18.77 -0.50 -4.67
CA TYR A 109 -19.41 0.82 -4.79
C TYR A 109 -20.22 0.92 -6.09
N ARG A 110 -21.33 1.66 -6.07
CA ARG A 110 -22.18 1.91 -7.24
C ARG A 110 -21.56 2.88 -8.24
N ILE A 111 -21.78 2.64 -9.53
CA ILE A 111 -21.21 3.44 -10.62
C ILE A 111 -22.34 3.96 -11.51
N SER A 112 -22.46 5.28 -11.69
CA SER A 112 -23.44 5.84 -12.62
C SER A 112 -23.10 5.48 -14.07
N ASP A 113 -24.10 5.51 -14.97
CA ASP A 113 -23.86 5.19 -16.38
C ASP A 113 -22.86 6.18 -17.02
N GLU A 114 -22.87 7.43 -16.56
CA GLU A 114 -21.94 8.49 -16.97
C GLU A 114 -20.51 8.21 -16.45
N GLN A 115 -20.38 7.80 -15.19
CA GLN A 115 -19.08 7.44 -14.60
C GLN A 115 -18.47 6.21 -15.28
N LEU A 116 -19.26 5.17 -15.53
CA LEU A 116 -18.78 4.01 -16.28
C LEU A 116 -18.37 4.42 -17.71
N GLY A 117 -19.12 5.34 -18.34
CA GLY A 117 -18.76 5.88 -19.64
C GLY A 117 -17.42 6.63 -19.64
N LEU A 118 -17.16 7.42 -18.61
CA LEU A 118 -15.87 8.10 -18.42
C LEU A 118 -14.73 7.12 -18.21
N LEU A 119 -14.91 6.10 -17.35
CA LEU A 119 -13.92 5.04 -17.12
C LEU A 119 -13.56 4.28 -18.40
N MET A 120 -14.59 3.92 -19.19
CA MET A 120 -14.39 3.27 -20.48
C MET A 120 -13.64 4.19 -21.46
N LYS A 121 -13.96 5.48 -21.48
CA LYS A 121 -13.25 6.45 -22.31
C LYS A 121 -11.79 6.58 -21.90
N MET A 122 -11.52 6.76 -20.61
CA MET A 122 -10.19 6.85 -20.01
C MET A 122 -9.31 5.66 -20.40
N MET A 123 -9.79 4.43 -20.17
CA MET A 123 -9.07 3.21 -20.51
C MET A 123 -8.83 3.09 -22.03
N THR A 124 -9.85 3.37 -22.85
CA THR A 124 -9.70 3.25 -24.32
C THR A 124 -8.81 4.34 -24.92
N ASP A 125 -8.77 5.53 -24.35
CA ASP A 125 -7.87 6.60 -24.78
C ASP A 125 -6.40 6.22 -24.46
N THR A 126 -6.12 5.67 -23.27
CA THR A 126 -4.81 5.09 -22.93
C THR A 126 -4.37 4.03 -23.94
N VAL A 127 -5.28 3.13 -24.34
CA VAL A 127 -4.99 2.10 -25.35
C VAL A 127 -4.68 2.71 -26.73
N LYS A 128 -5.38 3.76 -27.14
CA LYS A 128 -5.15 4.41 -28.45
C LYS A 128 -3.81 5.15 -28.52
N GLU A 129 -3.30 5.62 -27.40
CA GLU A 129 -2.00 6.30 -27.30
C GLU A 129 -0.80 5.36 -27.40
N GLN A 130 -1.01 4.05 -27.19
CA GLN A 130 0.05 3.06 -27.29
C GLN A 130 0.69 3.05 -28.69
N PRO A 131 2.03 2.87 -28.78
CA PRO A 131 2.72 2.73 -30.04
C PRO A 131 2.20 1.49 -30.79
N ALA A 132 2.27 1.53 -32.13
CA ALA A 132 1.81 0.41 -32.94
C ALA A 132 2.63 -0.87 -32.62
N GLU A 133 1.95 -1.87 -32.07
CA GLU A 133 2.54 -3.16 -31.72
C GLU A 133 2.88 -3.97 -32.97
N ILE A 134 4.06 -4.60 -33.00
CA ILE A 134 4.48 -5.43 -34.12
C ILE A 134 3.78 -6.79 -34.01
N LEU A 135 2.84 -7.04 -34.93
CA LEU A 135 2.11 -8.31 -34.96
C LEU A 135 3.06 -9.46 -35.39
N PRO A 136 3.07 -10.61 -34.70
CA PRO A 136 3.88 -11.76 -35.11
C PRO A 136 3.48 -12.22 -36.51
N ASP A 137 4.42 -12.79 -37.27
CA ASP A 137 4.13 -13.40 -38.57
C ASP A 137 3.25 -14.65 -38.42
N ALA A 138 2.59 -15.06 -39.50
CA ALA A 138 1.74 -16.25 -39.46
C ALA A 138 2.56 -17.49 -39.07
N PRO A 139 2.06 -18.38 -38.18
CA PRO A 139 2.68 -19.69 -38.04
C PRO A 139 2.68 -20.35 -39.42
N SER A 140 3.85 -20.67 -39.96
CA SER A 140 3.92 -21.45 -41.19
C SER A 140 3.18 -22.76 -40.94
N GLU A 141 2.21 -23.10 -41.77
CA GLU A 141 1.52 -24.38 -41.74
C GLU A 141 2.55 -25.52 -41.86
N MET A 142 3.03 -26.05 -40.73
CA MET A 142 3.73 -27.33 -40.70
C MET A 142 2.66 -28.42 -40.71
N SER A 143 2.39 -28.88 -41.94
CA SER A 143 1.86 -30.17 -42.33
C SER A 143 1.83 -31.22 -41.22
N GLU A 144 0.63 -31.73 -40.92
CA GLU A 144 0.47 -33.08 -40.39
C GLU A 144 1.13 -34.08 -41.34
N ALA A 145 2.08 -34.86 -40.83
CA ALA A 145 2.34 -36.28 -41.13
C ALA A 145 3.84 -36.62 -41.04
N ALA A 146 4.25 -37.13 -39.87
CA ALA A 146 4.99 -38.39 -39.76
C ALA A 146 5.24 -38.77 -38.29
N GLU A 147 4.66 -39.92 -37.93
CA GLU A 147 5.24 -40.96 -37.07
C GLU A 147 5.31 -40.75 -35.53
N THR A 148 4.20 -41.15 -34.92
CA THR A 148 4.13 -42.18 -33.85
C THR A 148 5.45 -42.57 -33.15
N GLY A 149 5.57 -42.17 -31.88
CA GLY A 149 6.54 -42.73 -30.94
C GLY A 149 6.06 -42.56 -29.49
N ASN A 150 5.40 -43.61 -28.97
CA ASN A 150 5.10 -43.88 -27.55
C ASN A 150 5.69 -42.91 -26.50
N ARG A 151 4.83 -42.12 -25.83
CA ARG A 151 4.98 -41.84 -24.39
C ARG A 151 3.60 -41.85 -23.71
N LYS A 152 3.52 -42.64 -22.63
CA LYS A 152 2.38 -42.80 -21.72
C LYS A 152 1.93 -41.46 -21.12
N PRO A 153 0.68 -41.32 -20.65
CA PRO A 153 0.26 -40.15 -19.91
C PRO A 153 1.01 -40.14 -18.57
N LEU A 154 1.93 -39.20 -18.37
CA LEU A 154 2.43 -38.88 -17.04
C LEU A 154 1.52 -37.81 -16.46
N ASN A 155 0.64 -38.26 -15.58
CA ASN A 155 0.05 -37.43 -14.55
C ASN A 155 1.18 -37.15 -13.54
N LEU A 156 1.70 -35.92 -13.49
CA LEU A 156 2.57 -35.47 -12.42
C LEU A 156 2.54 -33.94 -12.32
N ASN A 157 2.26 -33.47 -11.11
CA ASN A 157 2.44 -32.10 -10.64
C ASN A 157 3.86 -31.57 -10.92
N TRP A 158 3.98 -30.25 -10.99
CA TRP A 158 5.19 -29.39 -11.12
C TRP A 158 5.53 -28.91 -12.55
N PRO A 159 5.69 -27.58 -12.76
CA PRO A 159 6.89 -26.88 -12.30
C PRO A 159 6.61 -25.60 -11.49
N VAL A 160 6.78 -25.68 -10.17
CA VAL A 160 6.93 -24.53 -9.25
C VAL A 160 8.41 -24.27 -8.90
N MET A 161 9.37 -25.03 -9.46
CA MET A 161 10.81 -24.90 -9.12
C MET A 161 11.66 -24.07 -10.09
N THR A 162 11.13 -23.57 -11.20
CA THR A 162 11.93 -22.72 -12.12
C THR A 162 11.60 -21.23 -12.04
N VAL A 163 10.56 -20.85 -11.30
CA VAL A 163 10.27 -19.44 -10.96
C VAL A 163 10.99 -19.03 -9.67
N ALA A 164 11.25 -19.98 -8.75
CA ALA A 164 12.07 -19.73 -7.56
C ALA A 164 13.49 -19.26 -7.92
N GLY A 165 14.16 -19.88 -8.90
CA GLY A 165 15.54 -19.50 -9.28
C GLY A 165 15.68 -18.12 -9.93
N ALA A 166 14.66 -17.62 -10.65
CA ALA A 166 14.69 -16.29 -11.26
C ALA A 166 14.22 -15.18 -10.29
N ALA A 167 13.26 -15.49 -9.40
CA ALA A 167 12.88 -14.61 -8.32
C ALA A 167 14.01 -14.45 -7.28
N ILE A 168 14.75 -15.52 -6.98
CA ILE A 168 15.95 -15.46 -6.12
C ILE A 168 17.02 -14.57 -6.73
N ILE A 169 17.28 -14.63 -8.05
CA ILE A 169 18.26 -13.74 -8.71
C ILE A 169 17.80 -12.27 -8.72
N ALA A 170 16.50 -11.99 -8.85
CA ALA A 170 15.94 -10.64 -8.77
C ALA A 170 15.96 -10.07 -7.34
N VAL A 171 15.69 -10.90 -6.33
CA VAL A 171 15.85 -10.55 -4.90
C VAL A 171 17.33 -10.35 -4.56
N ILE A 172 18.25 -11.14 -5.12
CA ILE A 172 19.71 -10.93 -4.97
C ILE A 172 20.15 -9.58 -5.54
N PHE A 173 19.59 -9.12 -6.66
CA PHE A 173 19.93 -7.81 -7.24
C PHE A 173 19.29 -6.64 -6.48
N LEU A 174 18.08 -6.82 -5.93
CA LEU A 174 17.41 -5.82 -5.09
C LEU A 174 18.00 -5.71 -3.68
N LEU A 175 18.51 -6.80 -3.10
CA LEU A 175 19.21 -6.79 -1.81
C LEU A 175 20.64 -6.25 -1.87
N LEU A 176 21.20 -6.10 -3.07
CA LEU A 176 22.50 -5.44 -3.31
C LEU A 176 22.37 -3.91 -3.48
N GLN A 177 21.14 -3.38 -3.58
CA GLN A 177 20.88 -1.94 -3.56
C GLN A 177 20.40 -1.53 -2.17
N ASP A 178 21.33 -0.94 -1.42
CA ASP A 178 21.09 -0.33 -0.11
C ASP A 178 20.02 0.78 -0.22
N PRO A 179 18.86 0.70 0.49
CA PRO A 179 17.86 1.77 0.45
C PRO A 179 18.29 3.04 1.19
N ASN A 180 19.39 3.00 1.96
CA ASN A 180 19.88 4.17 2.72
C ASN A 180 20.83 5.08 1.92
N SER A 181 20.56 5.29 0.64
CA SER A 181 21.30 6.25 -0.18
C SER A 181 20.50 7.54 -0.41
N ASN A 182 20.15 8.24 0.67
CA ASN A 182 19.86 9.69 0.64
C ASN A 182 20.04 10.29 2.04
N ASP A 183 21.25 10.78 2.34
CA ASP A 183 21.47 12.22 2.54
C ASP A 183 22.97 12.52 2.69
N GLY A 184 23.42 13.53 1.95
CA GLY A 184 24.84 13.84 1.80
C GLY A 184 25.47 14.48 3.04
N ALA A 185 26.59 13.89 3.48
CA ALA A 185 27.80 14.63 3.88
C ALA A 185 28.98 13.66 4.04
N GLY A 186 29.91 13.70 3.08
CA GLY A 186 31.23 13.08 3.21
C GLY A 186 31.46 11.94 2.23
N GLU A 187 32.35 12.19 1.27
CA GLU A 187 32.95 11.17 0.43
C GLU A 187 33.45 9.98 1.28
N THR A 188 32.74 8.86 1.21
CA THR A 188 33.38 7.54 1.18
C THR A 188 32.73 6.74 0.09
N THR A 189 33.11 7.05 -1.16
CA THR A 189 33.18 6.04 -2.20
C THR A 189 33.81 4.80 -1.57
N PHE A 190 33.11 3.66 -1.55
CA PHE A 190 33.65 2.40 -1.06
C PHE A 190 34.99 2.15 -1.74
N ALA A 191 36.08 2.47 -1.05
CA ALA A 191 37.38 1.96 -1.43
C ALA A 191 37.24 0.45 -1.32
N PRO A 192 37.62 -0.34 -2.34
CA PRO A 192 37.68 -1.77 -2.17
C PRO A 192 38.60 -2.04 -0.99
N GLU A 193 38.03 -2.50 0.13
CA GLU A 193 38.82 -3.05 1.21
C GLU A 193 39.76 -4.09 0.58
N GLN A 194 41.02 -4.07 1.01
CA GLN A 194 42.07 -4.93 0.48
C GLN A 194 41.55 -6.36 0.31
N PRO A 195 41.96 -7.10 -0.75
CA PRO A 195 41.55 -8.47 -0.94
C PRO A 195 42.08 -9.30 0.23
N ASP A 196 41.25 -9.45 1.26
CA ASP A 196 41.56 -10.26 2.42
C ASP A 196 41.63 -11.71 1.94
N SER A 197 42.73 -12.37 2.26
CA SER A 197 43.15 -13.67 1.72
C SER A 197 42.28 -14.86 2.14
N LYS A 198 41.04 -14.63 2.60
CA LYS A 198 40.11 -15.69 3.01
C LYS A 198 39.69 -16.49 1.78
N THR A 199 39.90 -17.79 1.84
CA THR A 199 39.34 -18.75 0.87
C THR A 199 37.81 -18.79 0.99
N LEU A 200 37.13 -19.27 -0.07
CA LEU A 200 35.67 -19.42 -0.06
C LEU A 200 35.18 -20.26 1.13
N ALA A 201 35.90 -21.33 1.47
CA ALA A 201 35.57 -22.18 2.63
C ALA A 201 35.74 -21.45 3.97
N GLU A 202 36.79 -20.63 4.11
CA GLU A 202 36.99 -19.82 5.33
C GLU A 202 35.94 -18.72 5.46
N ALA A 203 35.52 -18.11 4.36
CA ALA A 203 34.44 -17.12 4.34
C ALA A 203 33.09 -17.75 4.68
N GLN A 204 32.78 -18.92 4.12
CA GLN A 204 31.57 -19.66 4.43
C GLN A 204 31.53 -20.05 5.91
N GLN A 205 32.61 -20.64 6.44
CA GLN A 205 32.69 -21.02 7.84
C GLN A 205 32.52 -19.80 8.78
N ALA A 206 33.15 -18.67 8.45
CA ALA A 206 33.01 -17.44 9.24
C ALA A 206 31.56 -16.93 9.26
N MET A 207 30.89 -16.92 8.11
CA MET A 207 29.48 -16.54 7.99
C MET A 207 28.59 -17.48 8.81
N THR A 208 28.70 -18.80 8.64
CA THR A 208 27.89 -19.79 9.36
C THR A 208 28.09 -19.65 10.87
N SER A 209 29.33 -19.53 11.34
CA SER A 209 29.61 -19.32 12.77
C SER A 209 29.04 -18.00 13.29
N ALA A 210 29.14 -16.91 12.53
CA ALA A 210 28.55 -15.63 12.94
C ALA A 210 27.03 -15.69 13.05
N VAL A 211 26.34 -16.38 12.13
CA VAL A 211 24.88 -16.58 12.19
C VAL A 211 24.50 -17.47 13.38
N GLU A 212 25.22 -18.59 13.59
CA GLU A 212 24.97 -19.47 14.74
C GLU A 212 25.18 -18.76 16.07
N ASP A 213 26.28 -18.00 16.22
CA ASP A 213 26.58 -17.22 17.42
C ASP A 213 25.50 -16.14 17.66
N ALA A 214 25.02 -15.48 16.60
CA ALA A 214 23.95 -14.50 16.69
C ALA A 214 22.61 -15.11 17.12
N VAL A 215 22.22 -16.25 16.55
CA VAL A 215 20.99 -16.98 16.92
C VAL A 215 21.07 -17.49 18.35
N ASN A 216 22.21 -18.03 18.77
CA ASN A 216 22.42 -18.46 20.16
C ASN A 216 22.35 -17.28 21.13
N PHE A 217 22.97 -16.15 20.78
CA PHE A 217 22.88 -14.92 21.56
C PHE A 217 21.43 -14.44 21.70
N LEU A 218 20.68 -14.38 20.59
CA LEU A 218 19.26 -14.02 20.62
C LEU A 218 18.44 -14.99 21.47
N SER A 219 18.74 -16.29 21.42
CA SER A 219 18.07 -17.30 22.23
C SER A 219 18.27 -17.04 23.72
N GLU A 220 19.50 -16.76 24.13
CA GLU A 220 19.83 -16.40 25.52
C GLU A 220 19.18 -15.07 25.96
N GLN A 221 19.06 -14.10 25.05
CA GLN A 221 18.50 -12.79 25.37
C GLN A 221 16.98 -12.77 25.39
N THR A 222 16.32 -13.54 24.52
CA THR A 222 14.86 -13.54 24.36
C THR A 222 14.17 -14.62 25.18
N GLY A 223 14.90 -15.66 25.60
CA GLY A 223 14.33 -16.85 26.22
C GLY A 223 13.68 -17.82 25.22
N LEU A 224 13.72 -17.51 23.92
CA LEU A 224 13.19 -18.34 22.85
C LEU A 224 14.23 -19.35 22.38
N ASN A 225 13.81 -20.55 22.03
CA ASN A 225 14.70 -21.54 21.40
C ASN A 225 14.90 -21.22 19.90
N ARG A 226 15.78 -21.97 19.23
CA ARG A 226 16.09 -21.76 17.82
C ARG A 226 14.86 -21.90 16.90
N GLU A 227 14.03 -22.92 17.11
CA GLU A 227 12.83 -23.16 16.29
C GLU A 227 11.85 -21.99 16.42
N GLN A 228 11.67 -21.48 17.63
CA GLN A 228 10.82 -20.32 17.92
C GLN A 228 11.40 -19.00 17.38
N LEU A 229 12.73 -18.86 17.37
CA LEU A 229 13.38 -17.70 16.74
C LEU A 229 13.24 -17.74 15.22
N GLU A 230 13.29 -18.92 14.61
CA GLU A 230 13.11 -19.10 13.16
C GLU A 230 11.70 -18.71 12.69
N GLU A 231 10.70 -18.67 13.57
CA GLU A 231 9.36 -18.13 13.29
C GLU A 231 9.32 -16.59 13.21
N LEU A 232 10.37 -15.91 13.67
CA LEU A 232 10.46 -14.46 13.61
C LEU A 232 11.01 -14.01 12.25
N GLU A 233 10.25 -13.16 11.55
CA GLU A 233 10.55 -12.75 10.17
C GLU A 233 11.97 -12.20 10.00
N TYR A 234 12.48 -11.40 10.95
CA TYR A 234 13.83 -10.83 10.82
C TYR A 234 14.94 -11.89 10.98
N VAL A 235 14.71 -12.96 11.76
CA VAL A 235 15.65 -14.07 11.93
C VAL A 235 15.58 -14.98 10.71
N GLU A 236 14.37 -15.33 10.26
CA GLU A 236 14.12 -16.14 9.07
C GLU A 236 14.80 -15.53 7.83
N ASN A 237 14.65 -14.21 7.66
CA ASN A 237 15.28 -13.46 6.57
C ASN A 237 16.80 -13.59 6.56
N LEU A 238 17.46 -13.58 7.73
CA LEU A 238 18.91 -13.77 7.82
C LEU A 238 19.30 -15.20 7.46
N ILE A 239 18.57 -16.20 7.97
CA ILE A 239 18.85 -17.62 7.73
C ILE A 239 18.67 -17.94 6.24
N THR A 240 17.59 -17.45 5.63
CA THR A 240 17.34 -17.63 4.19
C THR A 240 18.42 -16.95 3.34
N ARG A 241 18.91 -15.77 3.75
CA ARG A 241 20.05 -15.11 3.10
C ARG A 241 21.34 -15.93 3.24
N MET A 242 21.61 -16.50 4.41
CA MET A 242 22.75 -17.38 4.62
C MET A 242 22.68 -18.58 3.68
N GLU A 243 21.57 -19.31 3.66
CA GLU A 243 21.35 -20.48 2.80
C GLU A 243 21.51 -20.14 1.32
N SER A 244 20.95 -19.02 0.87
CA SER A 244 21.10 -18.54 -0.51
C SER A 244 22.55 -18.26 -0.87
N VAL A 245 23.31 -17.66 0.04
CA VAL A 245 24.74 -17.37 -0.17
C VAL A 245 25.59 -18.64 -0.12
N GLU A 246 25.23 -19.63 0.69
CA GLU A 246 25.88 -20.94 0.70
C GLU A 246 25.67 -21.69 -0.63
N GLU A 247 24.47 -21.62 -1.21
CA GLU A 247 24.19 -22.19 -2.54
C GLU A 247 25.01 -21.52 -3.64
N LEU A 248 25.15 -20.18 -3.59
CA LEU A 248 26.02 -19.43 -4.49
C LEU A 248 27.49 -19.84 -4.34
N GLY A 249 27.96 -20.05 -3.10
CA GLY A 249 29.30 -20.55 -2.84
C GLY A 249 29.52 -21.97 -3.39
N ALA A 250 28.53 -22.85 -3.24
CA ALA A 250 28.60 -24.24 -3.73
C ALA A 250 28.63 -24.35 -5.26
N THR A 251 28.12 -23.34 -5.97
CA THR A 251 28.02 -23.28 -7.44
C THR A 251 29.05 -22.35 -8.09
N ALA A 252 29.94 -21.74 -7.29
CA ALA A 252 30.96 -20.81 -7.77
C ALA A 252 32.12 -21.54 -8.48
N ASP A 253 32.04 -21.61 -9.81
CA ASP A 253 33.03 -22.32 -10.65
C ASP A 253 34.18 -21.43 -11.18
N THR A 254 34.06 -20.10 -11.05
CA THR A 254 35.04 -19.12 -11.54
C THR A 254 35.59 -18.24 -10.41
N GLU A 255 36.76 -17.63 -10.60
CA GLU A 255 37.33 -16.67 -9.63
C GLU A 255 36.41 -15.47 -9.39
N GLU A 256 35.72 -14.99 -10.43
CA GLU A 256 34.77 -13.88 -10.34
C GLU A 256 33.54 -14.26 -9.50
N THR A 257 32.94 -15.42 -9.80
CA THR A 257 31.79 -15.94 -9.03
C THR A 257 32.16 -16.28 -7.59
N ALA A 258 33.38 -16.77 -7.34
CA ALA A 258 33.88 -17.03 -6.00
C ALA A 258 34.14 -15.73 -5.23
N GLY A 259 34.67 -14.70 -5.89
CA GLY A 259 34.84 -13.37 -5.31
C GLY A 259 33.51 -12.73 -4.90
N ASN A 260 32.48 -12.85 -5.76
CA ASN A 260 31.13 -12.39 -5.46
C ASN A 260 30.51 -13.14 -4.28
N ALA A 261 30.64 -14.48 -4.24
CA ALA A 261 30.16 -15.28 -3.12
C ALA A 261 30.84 -14.90 -1.79
N ILE A 262 32.17 -14.70 -1.78
CA ILE A 262 32.90 -14.24 -0.60
C ILE A 262 32.42 -12.85 -0.14
N SER A 263 32.17 -11.92 -1.06
CA SER A 263 31.63 -10.60 -0.73
C SER A 263 30.24 -10.71 -0.10
N SER A 264 29.37 -11.56 -0.64
CA SER A 264 28.03 -11.80 -0.07
C SER A 264 28.11 -12.47 1.30
N MET A 265 29.02 -13.43 1.50
CA MET A 265 29.25 -14.06 2.81
C MET A 265 29.67 -13.05 3.87
N ARG A 266 30.55 -12.10 3.53
CA ARG A 266 30.95 -11.01 4.44
C ARG A 266 29.79 -10.08 4.76
N ASN A 267 28.93 -9.80 3.80
CA ASN A 267 27.74 -8.99 4.04
C ASN A 267 26.81 -9.68 5.04
N VAL A 268 26.56 -10.98 4.90
CA VAL A 268 25.77 -11.77 5.85
C VAL A 268 26.46 -11.85 7.22
N GLU A 269 27.77 -12.10 7.27
CA GLU A 269 28.58 -12.07 8.51
C GLU A 269 28.43 -10.72 9.24
N ARG A 270 28.49 -9.60 8.50
CA ARG A 270 28.32 -8.25 9.04
C ARG A 270 26.89 -8.02 9.55
N LEU A 271 25.87 -8.47 8.82
CA LEU A 271 24.46 -8.38 9.25
C LEU A 271 24.25 -9.18 10.54
N ALA A 272 24.71 -10.43 10.57
CA ALA A 272 24.64 -11.28 11.76
C ALA A 272 25.34 -10.65 12.97
N THR A 273 26.52 -10.05 12.77
CA THR A 273 27.30 -9.48 13.88
C THR A 273 26.74 -8.17 14.40
N ASN A 274 26.23 -7.30 13.52
CA ASN A 274 25.88 -5.92 13.87
C ASN A 274 24.38 -5.67 14.02
N GLU A 275 23.54 -6.46 13.36
CA GLU A 275 22.09 -6.21 13.29
C GLU A 275 21.25 -7.21 14.08
N MET A 276 21.80 -8.38 14.43
CA MET A 276 21.12 -9.40 15.26
C MET A 276 21.34 -9.16 16.75
N ILE A 277 20.84 -8.03 17.21
CA ILE A 277 20.65 -7.74 18.63
C ILE A 277 19.16 -7.75 18.95
N THR A 278 18.80 -7.75 20.23
CA THR A 278 17.38 -7.70 20.60
C THR A 278 16.72 -6.42 20.07
N PRO A 279 15.45 -6.48 19.62
CA PRO A 279 14.76 -5.31 19.05
C PRO A 279 14.79 -4.07 19.95
N ILE A 280 14.68 -4.26 21.27
CA ILE A 280 14.74 -3.15 22.24
C ILE A 280 16.12 -2.50 22.34
N ASN A 281 17.21 -3.29 22.21
CA ASN A 281 18.57 -2.76 22.23
C ASN A 281 18.87 -2.01 20.93
N LYS A 282 18.33 -2.50 19.80
CA LYS A 282 18.39 -1.78 18.52
C LYS A 282 17.64 -0.46 18.60
N LEU A 283 16.43 -0.46 19.16
CA LEU A 283 15.64 0.74 19.41
C LEU A 283 16.42 1.76 20.25
N ALA A 284 17.05 1.33 21.34
CA ALA A 284 17.85 2.21 22.19
C ALA A 284 19.09 2.78 21.47
N SER A 285 19.77 1.95 20.66
CA SER A 285 20.91 2.40 19.84
C SER A 285 20.50 3.43 18.79
N ASP A 286 19.39 3.21 18.09
CA ASP A 286 18.87 4.13 17.09
C ASP A 286 18.41 5.45 17.73
N ALA A 287 17.77 5.38 18.91
CA ALA A 287 17.31 6.56 19.64
C ALA A 287 18.46 7.48 20.08
N GLN A 288 19.63 6.93 20.43
CA GLN A 288 20.82 7.73 20.79
C GLN A 288 21.31 8.64 19.65
N GLN A 289 20.94 8.34 18.40
CA GLN A 289 21.34 9.13 17.23
C GLN A 289 20.37 10.30 16.97
N VAL A 290 19.21 10.32 17.62
CA VAL A 290 18.22 11.38 17.49
C VAL A 290 18.68 12.62 18.28
N SER A 291 18.96 13.71 17.58
CA SER A 291 19.44 14.98 18.18
C SER A 291 18.41 16.11 18.15
N THR A 292 17.15 15.79 17.89
CA THR A 292 16.11 16.77 17.59
C THR A 292 15.56 17.52 18.80
N ARG A 293 14.94 18.69 18.56
CA ARG A 293 14.47 19.61 19.62
C ARG A 293 13.06 20.19 19.42
N THR A 294 12.43 19.97 18.27
CA THR A 294 11.05 20.45 18.03
C THR A 294 10.05 19.34 18.29
N SER A 295 8.86 19.68 18.79
CA SER A 295 7.79 18.70 19.05
C SER A 295 7.48 17.86 17.81
N PHE A 296 7.48 18.48 16.63
CA PHE A 296 7.22 17.78 15.38
C PHE A 296 8.31 16.78 15.00
N ALA A 297 9.58 17.16 15.10
CA ALA A 297 10.66 16.23 14.76
C ALA A 297 10.82 15.11 15.80
N ILE A 298 10.31 15.30 17.03
CA ILE A 298 10.13 14.19 17.99
C ILE A 298 9.09 13.18 17.48
N LEU A 299 7.98 13.64 16.89
CA LEU A 299 6.98 12.74 16.28
C LEU A 299 7.57 11.96 15.10
N GLN A 300 8.35 12.60 14.23
CA GLN A 300 9.05 11.91 13.13
C GLN A 300 10.04 10.87 13.64
N ALA A 301 10.80 11.20 14.69
CA ALA A 301 11.69 10.25 15.32
C ALA A 301 10.94 9.06 15.92
N ASN A 302 9.80 9.30 16.59
CA ASN A 302 8.94 8.23 17.09
C ASN A 302 8.44 7.33 15.95
N ASP A 303 7.95 7.92 14.85
CA ASP A 303 7.45 7.18 13.68
C ASP A 303 8.49 6.21 13.13
N ALA A 304 9.71 6.70 12.91
CA ALA A 304 10.81 5.91 12.36
C ALA A 304 11.31 4.84 13.33
N LEU A 305 11.55 5.23 14.60
CA LEU A 305 12.04 4.32 15.63
C LEU A 305 11.05 3.19 15.90
N LEU A 306 9.76 3.52 16.05
CA LEU A 306 8.74 2.54 16.36
C LEU A 306 8.36 1.70 15.15
N SER A 307 8.35 2.24 13.94
CA SER A 307 8.14 1.43 12.72
C SER A 307 9.20 0.32 12.61
N ARG A 308 10.48 0.67 12.82
CA ARG A 308 11.57 -0.32 12.84
C ARG A 308 11.42 -1.32 13.98
N PHE A 309 11.11 -0.84 15.18
CA PHE A 309 10.92 -1.71 16.33
C PHE A 309 9.78 -2.71 16.08
N THR A 310 8.60 -2.24 15.67
CA THR A 310 7.43 -3.11 15.40
C THR A 310 7.66 -4.08 14.24
N SER A 311 8.48 -3.71 13.25
CA SER A 311 8.89 -4.61 12.18
C SER A 311 9.82 -5.70 12.69
N ASN A 312 10.80 -5.37 13.53
CA ASN A 312 11.70 -6.37 14.12
C ASN A 312 11.01 -7.25 15.18
N THR A 313 9.91 -6.79 15.76
CA THR A 313 9.11 -7.57 16.72
C THR A 313 7.92 -8.27 16.10
N PHE A 314 7.78 -8.24 14.78
CA PHE A 314 6.67 -8.91 14.10
C PHE A 314 6.65 -10.41 14.44
N GLY A 315 5.48 -10.91 14.86
CA GLY A 315 5.30 -12.30 15.32
C GLY A 315 5.75 -12.60 16.75
N MET A 316 6.57 -11.76 17.39
CA MET A 316 7.13 -12.07 18.73
C MET A 316 6.08 -12.23 19.83
N ILE A 317 5.01 -11.42 19.81
CA ILE A 317 3.91 -11.53 20.79
C ILE A 317 3.28 -12.92 20.73
N ASN A 318 2.95 -13.41 19.53
CA ASN A 318 2.32 -14.71 19.33
C ASN A 318 3.23 -15.85 19.81
N VAL A 319 4.52 -15.78 19.46
CA VAL A 319 5.51 -16.77 19.91
C VAL A 319 5.61 -16.78 21.43
N TYR A 320 5.70 -15.60 22.07
CA TYR A 320 5.77 -15.52 23.53
C TYR A 320 4.51 -16.05 24.22
N GLU A 321 3.33 -15.74 23.70
CA GLU A 321 2.07 -16.30 24.20
C GLU A 321 2.06 -17.82 24.06
N GLU A 322 2.51 -18.37 22.93
CA GLU A 322 2.61 -19.82 22.72
C GLU A 322 3.59 -20.49 23.69
N VAL A 323 4.76 -19.88 23.97
CA VAL A 323 5.69 -20.42 24.96
C VAL A 323 5.08 -20.37 26.38
N LEU A 324 4.36 -19.29 26.70
CA LEU A 324 3.71 -19.12 28.00
C LEU A 324 2.54 -20.10 28.22
N LEU A 325 1.92 -20.66 27.16
CA LEU A 325 0.90 -21.72 27.28
C LEU A 325 1.38 -22.90 28.12
N GLN A 326 2.67 -23.21 28.08
CA GLN A 326 3.27 -24.32 28.85
C GLN A 326 3.14 -24.11 30.36
N TYR A 327 2.97 -22.86 30.80
CA TYR A 327 2.88 -22.45 32.20
C TYR A 327 1.45 -22.07 32.63
N GLU A 328 0.45 -22.10 31.74
CA GLU A 328 -0.95 -21.77 32.10
C GLU A 328 -1.50 -22.67 33.21
N SER A 329 -1.00 -23.91 33.31
CA SER A 329 -1.43 -24.81 34.38
C SER A 329 -1.09 -24.29 35.78
N GLU A 330 -0.08 -23.42 35.91
CA GLU A 330 0.28 -22.75 37.16
C GLU A 330 -0.79 -21.72 37.56
N LEU A 331 -1.48 -21.13 36.58
CA LEU A 331 -2.51 -20.11 36.82
C LEU A 331 -3.74 -20.68 37.55
N ASN A 332 -4.01 -21.98 37.45
CA ASN A 332 -5.15 -22.64 38.13
C ASN A 332 -5.19 -22.44 39.65
N GLY A 333 -4.10 -21.98 40.28
CA GLY A 333 -4.03 -21.60 41.69
C GLY A 333 -4.51 -20.18 42.02
N LEU A 334 -4.79 -19.33 41.02
CA LEU A 334 -5.23 -17.94 41.18
C LEU A 334 -6.73 -17.86 41.54
N GLU A 335 -7.08 -18.24 42.77
CA GLU A 335 -8.47 -18.13 43.24
C GLU A 335 -8.80 -16.76 43.88
N THR A 336 -7.85 -15.88 44.25
CA THR A 336 -8.25 -14.67 45.00
C THR A 336 -7.35 -13.42 44.99
N ASP A 337 -6.05 -13.47 44.69
CA ASP A 337 -5.22 -12.25 44.59
C ASP A 337 -3.89 -12.49 43.82
N ILE A 338 -3.67 -11.75 42.72
CA ILE A 338 -2.44 -11.83 41.90
C ILE A 338 -1.20 -11.44 42.72
N ALA A 339 -1.36 -10.55 43.71
CA ALA A 339 -0.24 -10.02 44.49
C ALA A 339 0.49 -11.04 45.37
N GLN A 340 -0.07 -12.25 45.56
CA GLN A 340 0.53 -13.32 46.37
C GLN A 340 0.89 -14.56 45.55
N PHE A 341 0.64 -14.54 44.25
CA PHE A 341 0.96 -15.63 43.35
C PHE A 341 2.44 -15.54 42.94
N GLN A 342 3.15 -16.66 43.02
CA GLN A 342 4.56 -16.75 42.60
C GLN A 342 4.67 -17.87 41.57
N PHE A 343 5.12 -17.51 40.38
CA PHE A 343 5.43 -18.44 39.29
C PHE A 343 6.59 -19.37 39.67
N SER A 344 6.73 -20.48 38.94
CA SER A 344 7.98 -21.25 38.94
C SER A 344 9.19 -20.36 38.57
N ASP A 345 10.39 -20.75 39.02
CA ASP A 345 11.62 -20.00 38.71
C ASP A 345 11.83 -19.93 37.18
N GLU A 346 11.46 -20.99 36.45
CA GLU A 346 11.51 -21.06 35.00
C GLU A 346 10.52 -20.11 34.31
N ALA A 347 9.25 -20.09 34.75
CA ALA A 347 8.25 -19.18 34.21
C ALA A 347 8.59 -17.72 34.51
N GLN A 348 9.05 -17.41 35.73
CA GLN A 348 9.47 -16.06 36.10
C GLN A 348 10.68 -15.61 35.28
N ALA A 349 11.67 -16.48 35.07
CA ALA A 349 12.83 -16.15 34.23
C ALA A 349 12.44 -15.84 32.77
N LEU A 350 11.44 -16.55 32.22
CA LEU A 350 10.90 -16.25 30.90
C LEU A 350 10.13 -14.93 30.87
N ILE A 351 9.27 -14.67 31.87
CA ILE A 351 8.55 -13.39 31.99
C ILE A 351 9.53 -12.22 32.07
N ASP A 352 10.58 -12.34 32.90
CA ASP A 352 11.63 -11.33 33.01
C ASP A 352 12.32 -11.08 31.67
N LYS A 353 12.60 -12.14 30.89
CA LYS A 353 13.16 -12.05 29.54
C LYS A 353 12.22 -11.35 28.56
N ILE A 354 10.93 -11.68 28.59
CA ILE A 354 9.90 -11.02 27.77
C ILE A 354 9.88 -9.51 28.08
N GLU A 355 9.89 -9.16 29.37
CA GLU A 355 9.90 -7.75 29.80
C GLU A 355 11.18 -7.00 29.43
N GLU A 356 12.34 -7.65 29.57
CA GLU A 356 13.63 -7.09 29.15
C GLU A 356 13.67 -6.76 27.66
N ASN A 357 12.85 -7.44 26.84
CA ASN A 357 12.78 -7.26 25.38
C ASN A 357 11.72 -6.24 24.91
N GLY A 358 11.12 -5.47 25.82
CA GLY A 358 10.19 -4.38 25.47
C GLY A 358 8.71 -4.76 25.51
N PHE A 359 8.37 -5.90 26.09
CA PHE A 359 7.00 -6.37 26.24
C PHE A 359 6.55 -6.33 27.70
N GLU A 360 5.26 -6.55 27.94
CA GLU A 360 4.68 -6.76 29.26
C GLU A 360 3.82 -8.02 29.24
N VAL A 361 3.90 -8.80 30.32
CA VAL A 361 3.07 -9.99 30.51
C VAL A 361 1.97 -9.65 31.51
N THR A 362 0.74 -9.76 31.09
CA THR A 362 -0.44 -9.59 31.95
C THR A 362 -1.19 -10.91 32.10
N ILE A 363 -1.93 -11.07 33.19
CA ILE A 363 -2.69 -12.30 33.48
C ILE A 363 -4.17 -11.99 33.31
N GLN A 364 -4.83 -12.71 32.41
CA GLN A 364 -6.28 -12.64 32.24
C GLN A 364 -6.94 -13.64 33.20
N SER A 365 -7.17 -13.22 34.44
CA SER A 365 -7.63 -14.11 35.52
C SER A 365 -8.94 -14.84 35.23
N GLU A 366 -9.86 -14.25 34.45
CA GLU A 366 -11.13 -14.91 34.09
C GLU A 366 -10.93 -16.04 33.07
N GLN A 367 -9.94 -15.89 32.18
CA GLN A 367 -9.64 -16.84 31.12
C GLN A 367 -8.54 -17.83 31.52
N GLN A 368 -7.82 -17.54 32.61
CA GLN A 368 -6.67 -18.31 33.08
C GLN A 368 -5.57 -18.41 32.02
N SER A 369 -5.33 -17.30 31.33
CA SER A 369 -4.35 -17.17 30.24
C SER A 369 -3.38 -16.02 30.48
N PHE A 370 -2.23 -16.10 29.81
CA PHE A 370 -1.30 -14.99 29.69
C PHE A 370 -1.65 -14.12 28.50
N ASP A 371 -1.37 -12.83 28.61
CA ASP A 371 -1.58 -11.85 27.54
C ASP A 371 -0.35 -10.96 27.44
N VAL A 372 0.34 -11.02 26.29
CA VAL A 372 1.60 -10.29 26.06
C VAL A 372 1.32 -9.05 25.23
N ASN A 373 1.78 -7.89 25.69
CA ASN A 373 1.63 -6.62 24.99
C ASN A 373 2.96 -5.88 24.88
N TYR A 374 3.00 -4.83 24.06
CA TYR A 374 4.13 -3.90 24.06
C TYR A 374 4.17 -3.11 25.38
N SER A 375 5.32 -3.07 26.05
CA SER A 375 5.48 -2.31 27.29
C SER A 375 5.85 -0.87 27.00
N GLU A 376 4.91 0.05 27.21
CA GLU A 376 5.13 1.49 27.05
C GLU A 376 6.30 1.98 27.90
N GLU A 377 6.40 1.55 29.15
CA GLU A 377 7.46 1.98 30.07
C GLU A 377 8.85 1.50 29.62
N ARG A 378 8.95 0.29 29.05
CA ARG A 378 10.22 -0.24 28.55
C ARG A 378 10.64 0.47 27.27
N ILE A 379 9.69 0.69 26.37
CA ILE A 379 9.89 1.40 25.11
C ILE A 379 10.29 2.85 25.38
N ASP A 380 9.57 3.56 26.25
CA ASP A 380 9.87 4.96 26.61
C ASP A 380 11.27 5.09 27.23
N ARG A 381 11.64 4.15 28.11
CA ARG A 381 13.01 4.10 28.65
C ARG A 381 14.06 3.83 27.57
N ALA A 382 13.77 2.95 26.61
CA ALA A 382 14.69 2.64 25.52
C ALA A 382 14.91 3.86 24.62
N ILE A 383 13.88 4.67 24.37
CA ILE A 383 13.98 5.89 23.57
C ILE A 383 14.24 7.16 24.38
N ASP A 384 14.75 7.04 25.61
CA ASP A 384 15.15 8.15 26.49
C ASP A 384 14.05 9.19 26.75
N GLY A 385 12.82 8.73 27.00
CA GLY A 385 11.69 9.61 27.30
C GLY A 385 11.09 10.32 26.10
N LEU A 386 11.46 9.91 24.87
CA LEU A 386 10.93 10.49 23.65
C LEU A 386 9.54 9.97 23.29
N LEU A 387 9.00 8.95 23.99
CA LEU A 387 7.71 8.36 23.63
C LEU A 387 6.60 9.38 23.81
N THR A 388 5.92 9.70 22.72
CA THR A 388 4.75 10.57 22.76
C THR A 388 3.49 9.76 23.01
N ASP A 389 2.47 10.40 23.62
CA ASP A 389 1.21 9.74 23.98
C ASP A 389 0.54 9.06 22.78
N GLU A 390 0.64 9.68 21.59
CA GLU A 390 0.00 9.18 20.37
C GLU A 390 0.67 7.92 19.84
N TYR A 391 1.99 7.87 19.90
CA TYR A 391 2.76 6.68 19.54
C TYR A 391 2.67 5.58 20.60
N ALA A 392 2.53 5.94 21.89
CA ALA A 392 2.23 4.98 22.96
C ALA A 392 0.86 4.30 22.72
N ARG A 393 -0.17 5.08 22.36
CA ARG A 393 -1.48 4.52 21.97
C ARG A 393 -1.40 3.66 20.72
N MET A 394 -0.57 4.03 19.75
CA MET A 394 -0.37 3.27 18.51
C MET A 394 0.20 1.87 18.75
N ILE A 395 1.27 1.76 19.54
CA ILE A 395 1.88 0.46 19.83
C ILE A 395 0.92 -0.44 20.61
N ARG A 396 0.07 0.12 21.49
CA ARG A 396 -1.01 -0.63 22.13
C ARG A 396 -2.03 -1.15 21.13
N GLU A 397 -2.42 -0.31 20.17
CA GLU A 397 -3.40 -0.70 19.15
C GLU A 397 -2.86 -1.75 18.17
N LYS A 398 -1.54 -1.79 17.94
CA LYS A 398 -0.89 -2.70 16.98
C LYS A 398 -1.18 -4.19 17.22
N LYS A 399 -1.41 -4.61 18.48
CA LYS A 399 -1.77 -6.01 18.80
C LYS A 399 -3.11 -6.42 18.18
N TYR A 400 -4.02 -5.48 17.98
CA TYR A 400 -5.37 -5.74 17.50
C TYR A 400 -5.49 -5.75 15.97
N PHE A 401 -4.37 -5.65 15.25
CA PHE A 401 -4.35 -5.67 13.80
C PHE A 401 -4.34 -7.13 13.27
N PRO A 402 -4.99 -7.41 12.14
CA PRO A 402 -5.87 -6.50 11.40
C PRO A 402 -7.25 -6.35 12.05
N TYR A 403 -7.90 -5.19 11.90
CA TYR A 403 -9.26 -4.95 12.42
C TYR A 403 -10.36 -5.67 11.61
N VAL A 404 -10.07 -5.94 10.35
CA VAL A 404 -10.96 -6.61 9.39
C VAL A 404 -10.16 -7.72 8.73
N THR A 405 -10.72 -8.92 8.68
CA THR A 405 -10.09 -10.09 8.07
C THR A 405 -10.03 -9.96 6.55
N GLU A 406 -9.23 -10.80 5.89
CA GLU A 406 -9.12 -10.80 4.42
C GLU A 406 -10.47 -11.04 3.72
N ASP A 407 -11.37 -11.77 4.37
CA ASP A 407 -12.73 -12.04 3.89
C ASP A 407 -13.70 -10.85 4.08
N ARG A 408 -13.20 -9.69 4.51
CA ARG A 408 -13.95 -8.45 4.82
C ARG A 408 -14.90 -8.58 6.02
N GLU A 409 -14.63 -9.54 6.90
CA GLU A 409 -15.39 -9.74 8.13
C GLU A 409 -14.68 -9.08 9.32
N THR A 410 -15.42 -8.72 10.35
CA THR A 410 -14.86 -8.13 11.57
C THR A 410 -15.50 -8.74 12.81
N ASP A 411 -14.67 -9.06 13.80
CA ASP A 411 -15.12 -9.60 15.09
C ASP A 411 -15.69 -8.52 16.02
N TYR A 412 -15.54 -7.24 15.65
CA TYR A 412 -16.04 -6.12 16.42
C TYR A 412 -17.53 -5.92 16.20
N SER A 413 -18.29 -5.78 17.29
CA SER A 413 -19.66 -5.25 17.22
C SER A 413 -19.67 -3.83 16.66
N TYR A 414 -20.79 -3.40 16.10
CA TYR A 414 -20.93 -2.05 15.52
C TYR A 414 -20.53 -0.93 16.49
N ALA A 415 -20.83 -1.08 17.78
CA ALA A 415 -20.42 -0.13 18.82
C ALA A 415 -18.90 -0.13 19.07
N GLN A 416 -18.24 -1.28 18.98
CA GLN A 416 -16.78 -1.38 19.10
C GLN A 416 -16.10 -0.80 17.86
N GLN A 417 -16.65 -1.03 16.67
CA GLN A 417 -16.14 -0.45 15.42
C GLN A 417 -16.15 1.08 15.49
N SER A 418 -17.24 1.70 15.96
CA SER A 418 -17.31 3.16 16.08
C SER A 418 -16.26 3.73 17.05
N ILE A 419 -16.03 3.06 18.19
CA ILE A 419 -14.99 3.44 19.16
C ILE A 419 -13.59 3.31 18.55
N LYS A 420 -13.32 2.20 17.84
CA LYS A 420 -12.04 1.94 17.19
C LYS A 420 -11.77 2.96 16.07
N LEU A 421 -12.77 3.35 15.29
CA LEU A 421 -12.66 4.39 14.27
C LEU A 421 -12.26 5.74 14.85
N LEU A 422 -12.96 6.21 15.90
CA LEU A 422 -12.61 7.49 16.54
C LEU A 422 -11.24 7.42 17.24
N THR A 423 -10.90 6.27 17.82
CA THR A 423 -9.62 6.04 18.50
C THR A 423 -8.45 6.06 17.52
N SER A 424 -8.59 5.42 16.37
CA SER A 424 -7.55 5.40 15.34
C SER A 424 -7.39 6.77 14.67
N GLU A 425 -8.47 7.52 14.44
CA GLU A 425 -8.33 8.92 13.98
C GLU A 425 -7.64 9.82 15.01
N ASP A 426 -7.97 9.67 16.30
CA ASP A 426 -7.29 10.41 17.37
C ASP A 426 -5.77 10.19 17.37
N ILE A 427 -5.36 8.97 17.05
CA ILE A 427 -3.96 8.58 16.91
C ILE A 427 -3.38 9.23 15.64
N LEU A 428 -4.05 9.05 14.49
CA LEU A 428 -3.59 9.53 13.18
C LEU A 428 -3.47 11.06 13.07
N ILE A 429 -4.39 11.83 13.66
CA ILE A 429 -4.42 13.31 13.56
C ILE A 429 -3.12 13.96 14.09
N ARG A 430 -2.38 13.26 14.95
CA ARG A 430 -1.25 13.82 15.70
C ARG A 430 0.08 13.15 15.38
N MET A 431 0.09 12.25 14.39
CA MET A 431 1.28 11.54 13.94
C MET A 431 2.05 12.32 12.88
N ALA A 432 3.30 11.91 12.66
CA ALA A 432 4.11 12.45 11.58
C ALA A 432 3.64 11.97 10.20
N GLY A 433 3.20 10.71 10.07
CA GLY A 433 2.62 10.19 8.81
C GLY A 433 3.63 9.72 7.76
N ASP A 434 4.91 9.68 8.10
CA ASP A 434 5.99 9.45 7.14
C ASP A 434 6.29 7.94 6.95
N GLU A 435 6.08 7.13 8.00
CA GLU A 435 6.58 5.76 8.08
C GLU A 435 5.50 4.68 8.00
N TRP A 436 5.94 3.42 7.84
CA TRP A 436 5.05 2.26 7.66
C TRP A 436 4.01 2.12 8.77
N LEU A 437 4.38 2.29 10.03
CA LEU A 437 3.47 2.03 11.14
C LEU A 437 2.24 2.96 11.07
N THR A 438 2.45 4.23 10.71
CA THR A 438 1.34 5.19 10.56
C THR A 438 0.48 4.86 9.34
N LYS A 439 1.11 4.43 8.24
CA LYS A 439 0.39 3.95 7.04
C LYS A 439 -0.45 2.71 7.35
N GLU A 440 0.08 1.78 8.14
CA GLU A 440 -0.65 0.58 8.56
C GLU A 440 -1.88 0.93 9.39
N MET A 441 -1.76 1.85 10.36
CA MET A 441 -2.91 2.35 11.12
C MET A 441 -3.97 3.00 10.22
N LEU A 442 -3.55 3.78 9.21
CA LEU A 442 -4.47 4.37 8.24
C LEU A 442 -5.18 3.29 7.40
N ILE A 443 -4.45 2.28 6.94
CA ILE A 443 -5.02 1.15 6.18
C ILE A 443 -6.08 0.43 7.03
N GLU A 444 -5.77 0.14 8.30
CA GLU A 444 -6.69 -0.54 9.21
C GLU A 444 -7.90 0.32 9.56
N HIS A 445 -7.72 1.64 9.75
CA HIS A 445 -8.84 2.58 9.89
C HIS A 445 -9.73 2.58 8.66
N SER A 446 -9.16 2.71 7.45
CA SER A 446 -9.90 2.71 6.19
C SER A 446 -10.67 1.41 5.99
N ARG A 447 -10.04 0.25 6.23
CA ARG A 447 -10.70 -1.07 6.15
C ARG A 447 -11.86 -1.19 7.13
N LEU A 448 -11.65 -0.77 8.37
CA LEU A 448 -12.69 -0.79 9.39
C LEU A 448 -13.85 0.15 9.03
N PHE A 449 -13.54 1.33 8.49
CA PHE A 449 -14.58 2.30 8.11
C PHE A 449 -15.42 1.78 6.96
N GLN A 450 -14.80 1.12 5.98
CA GLN A 450 -15.50 0.41 4.92
C GLN A 450 -16.45 -0.64 5.47
N ALA A 451 -15.94 -1.53 6.34
CA ALA A 451 -16.76 -2.56 6.98
C ALA A 451 -17.91 -1.94 7.79
N PHE A 452 -17.67 -0.82 8.47
CA PHE A 452 -18.67 -0.07 9.26
C PHE A 452 -19.79 0.52 8.40
N LEU A 453 -19.54 0.83 7.13
CA LEU A 453 -20.58 1.33 6.21
C LEU A 453 -21.33 0.19 5.48
N LEU A 454 -20.72 -0.99 5.41
CA LEU A 454 -21.31 -2.16 4.77
C LEU A 454 -22.32 -2.86 5.69
N ASP A 455 -23.29 -3.54 5.08
CA ASP A 455 -24.31 -4.33 5.77
C ASP A 455 -25.03 -3.61 6.92
N VAL A 456 -25.41 -2.34 6.74
CA VAL A 456 -26.10 -1.53 7.77
C VAL A 456 -27.62 -1.70 7.81
N THR A 457 -28.19 -2.43 6.84
CA THR A 457 -29.65 -2.56 6.66
C THR A 457 -30.21 -3.92 7.10
N ASP A 458 -31.51 -3.96 7.34
CA ASP A 458 -32.28 -5.20 7.43
C ASP A 458 -32.70 -5.74 6.05
N GLU A 459 -33.46 -6.84 6.04
CA GLU A 459 -34.01 -7.46 4.82
C GLU A 459 -34.94 -6.51 4.03
N SER A 460 -35.50 -5.49 4.67
CA SER A 460 -36.36 -4.47 4.06
C SER A 460 -35.59 -3.24 3.58
N GLN A 461 -34.25 -3.29 3.56
CA GLN A 461 -33.36 -2.18 3.20
C GLN A 461 -33.47 -0.98 4.15
N ARG A 462 -34.09 -1.14 5.33
CA ARG A 462 -34.12 -0.09 6.35
C ARG A 462 -32.86 -0.20 7.19
N VAL A 463 -32.25 0.93 7.53
CA VAL A 463 -31.09 0.94 8.42
C VAL A 463 -31.51 0.38 9.78
N ARG A 464 -30.71 -0.56 10.32
CA ARG A 464 -31.06 -1.23 11.57
C ARG A 464 -31.08 -0.24 12.74
N PRO A 465 -31.99 -0.38 13.72
CA PRO A 465 -32.11 0.58 14.82
C PRO A 465 -30.82 0.79 15.61
N GLU A 466 -30.05 -0.28 15.86
CA GLU A 466 -28.78 -0.19 16.57
C GLU A 466 -27.71 0.59 15.80
N VAL A 467 -27.75 0.56 14.46
CA VAL A 467 -26.85 1.36 13.61
C VAL A 467 -27.20 2.83 13.72
N LEU A 468 -28.50 3.16 13.65
CA LEU A 468 -28.96 4.55 13.77
C LEU A 468 -28.59 5.16 15.13
N GLU A 469 -28.80 4.43 16.23
CA GLU A 469 -28.43 4.89 17.57
C GLU A 469 -26.93 5.19 17.68
N ILE A 470 -26.09 4.33 17.11
CA ILE A 470 -24.63 4.52 17.09
C ILE A 470 -24.24 5.70 16.22
N TRP A 471 -24.86 5.87 15.05
CA TRP A 471 -24.62 7.01 14.16
C TRP A 471 -25.03 8.34 14.79
N GLU A 472 -26.19 8.40 15.44
CA GLU A 472 -26.65 9.58 16.18
C GLU A 472 -25.66 9.97 17.29
N GLY A 473 -25.09 8.98 17.98
CA GLY A 473 -24.03 9.20 18.97
C GLY A 473 -22.71 9.68 18.36
N LEU A 474 -22.40 9.29 17.11
CA LEU A 474 -21.20 9.72 16.40
C LEU A 474 -21.29 11.15 15.89
N ILE A 475 -22.43 11.60 15.38
CA ILE A 475 -22.58 12.88 14.65
C ILE A 475 -22.79 14.11 15.55
N THR A 476 -22.17 14.12 16.72
CA THR A 476 -22.18 15.31 17.59
C THR A 476 -21.33 16.44 16.98
N GLU A 477 -21.63 17.69 17.33
CA GLU A 477 -20.88 18.86 16.83
C GLU A 477 -19.37 18.75 17.13
N GLU A 478 -19.01 18.28 18.32
CA GLU A 478 -17.62 18.04 18.72
C GLU A 478 -16.95 17.00 17.80
N ASN A 479 -17.60 15.86 17.57
CA ASN A 479 -17.06 14.80 16.73
C ASN A 479 -16.97 15.23 15.26
N ILE A 480 -17.95 15.96 14.74
CA ILE A 480 -17.96 16.46 13.35
C ILE A 480 -16.76 17.40 13.11
N GLN A 481 -16.44 18.25 14.08
CA GLN A 481 -15.28 19.14 13.96
C GLN A 481 -13.96 18.37 13.99
N LYS A 482 -13.90 17.29 14.77
CA LYS A 482 -12.66 16.55 15.05
C LYS A 482 -12.38 15.41 14.07
N TYR A 483 -13.40 14.63 13.68
CA TYR A 483 -13.25 13.33 13.01
C TYR A 483 -13.87 13.28 11.61
N SER A 484 -13.15 12.73 10.64
CA SER A 484 -13.66 12.51 9.27
C SER A 484 -14.78 11.46 9.27
N THR A 485 -14.66 10.37 10.03
CA THR A 485 -15.73 9.38 10.20
C THR A 485 -17.04 10.04 10.57
N ALA A 486 -17.05 10.94 11.56
CA ALA A 486 -18.28 11.59 12.02
C ALA A 486 -18.89 12.51 10.94
N ARG A 487 -18.06 13.23 10.18
CA ARG A 487 -18.52 14.07 9.05
C ARG A 487 -19.17 13.22 7.97
N TYR A 488 -18.53 12.12 7.57
CA TYR A 488 -19.04 11.25 6.51
C TYR A 488 -20.33 10.53 6.93
N ILE A 489 -20.39 10.03 8.17
CA ILE A 489 -21.61 9.43 8.72
C ILE A 489 -22.75 10.44 8.78
N ARG A 490 -22.48 11.70 9.13
CA ARG A 490 -23.50 12.76 9.12
C ARG A 490 -24.08 12.97 7.73
N ASP A 491 -23.25 12.98 6.70
CA ASP A 491 -23.71 13.22 5.33
C ASP A 491 -24.61 12.07 4.84
N ILE A 492 -24.26 10.81 5.16
CA ILE A 492 -25.10 9.63 4.88
C ILE A 492 -26.39 9.66 5.71
N TYR A 493 -26.29 9.96 7.01
CA TYR A 493 -27.43 10.03 7.93
C TYR A 493 -28.45 11.08 7.49
N ASN A 494 -27.98 12.27 7.09
CA ASN A 494 -28.86 13.33 6.58
C ASN A 494 -29.60 12.89 5.31
N ALA A 495 -28.91 12.21 4.38
CA ALA A 495 -29.53 11.68 3.18
C ALA A 495 -30.60 10.61 3.49
N LEU A 496 -30.37 9.77 4.50
CA LEU A 496 -31.35 8.81 5.00
C LEU A 496 -32.57 9.46 5.66
N GLY A 497 -32.40 10.62 6.30
CA GLY A 497 -33.50 11.37 6.91
C GLY A 497 -34.59 11.74 5.92
N ASP A 498 -34.21 11.99 4.65
CA ASP A 498 -35.14 12.31 3.56
C ASP A 498 -35.90 11.07 3.03
N THR A 499 -35.44 9.87 3.37
CA THR A 499 -35.97 8.59 2.87
C THR A 499 -36.58 7.71 3.96
N ASP A 500 -36.91 8.28 5.13
CA ASP A 500 -37.39 7.53 6.31
C ASP A 500 -36.45 6.38 6.70
N TYR A 501 -35.14 6.64 6.58
CA TYR A 501 -34.04 5.71 6.87
C TYR A 501 -34.07 4.43 6.03
N ILE A 502 -34.66 4.49 4.84
CA ILE A 502 -34.58 3.44 3.84
C ILE A 502 -33.36 3.72 2.96
N MET A 503 -32.51 2.71 2.80
CA MET A 503 -31.34 2.76 1.93
C MET A 503 -31.79 2.74 0.47
N THR A 504 -32.02 3.93 -0.10
CA THR A 504 -32.32 4.10 -1.52
C THR A 504 -31.06 4.07 -2.36
N ASP A 505 -31.24 4.03 -3.68
CA ASP A 505 -30.15 4.07 -4.63
C ASP A 505 -29.31 5.36 -4.51
N GLU A 506 -29.94 6.52 -4.27
CA GLU A 506 -29.22 7.78 -4.07
C GLU A 506 -28.41 7.77 -2.76
N VAL A 507 -28.97 7.23 -1.68
CA VAL A 507 -28.25 7.12 -0.40
C VAL A 507 -27.07 6.16 -0.51
N ARG A 508 -27.25 5.02 -1.21
CA ARG A 508 -26.13 4.11 -1.49
C ARG A 508 -25.03 4.82 -2.25
N GLU A 509 -25.34 5.60 -3.29
CA GLU A 509 -24.34 6.38 -4.02
C GLU A 509 -23.58 7.35 -3.10
N ILE A 510 -24.23 7.99 -2.13
CA ILE A 510 -23.56 8.85 -1.15
C ILE A 510 -22.63 8.01 -0.26
N ARG A 511 -23.11 6.92 0.33
CA ARG A 511 -22.31 6.01 1.17
C ARG A 511 -21.11 5.47 0.42
N ASP A 512 -21.33 5.02 -0.80
CA ASP A 512 -20.38 4.31 -1.65
C ASP A 512 -19.19 5.20 -2.08
N LYS A 513 -19.38 6.52 -2.13
CA LYS A 513 -18.25 7.45 -2.30
C LYS A 513 -17.22 7.27 -1.19
N TYR A 514 -17.65 6.97 0.03
CA TYR A 514 -16.81 6.88 1.23
C TYR A 514 -16.27 5.48 1.51
N THR A 515 -16.70 4.45 0.78
CA THR A 515 -16.18 3.08 0.93
C THR A 515 -15.00 2.81 -0.01
N LEU A 516 -14.93 3.41 -1.19
CA LEU A 516 -13.73 3.40 -2.01
C LEU A 516 -13.70 4.66 -2.86
N VAL A 517 -12.52 5.30 -2.97
CA VAL A 517 -12.38 6.39 -3.95
C VAL A 517 -12.59 5.79 -5.33
N PRO A 518 -13.63 6.22 -6.07
CA PRO A 518 -13.89 5.65 -7.39
C PRO A 518 -12.69 5.88 -8.30
N VAL A 519 -12.41 4.91 -9.17
CA VAL A 519 -11.26 4.94 -10.10
C VAL A 519 -11.19 6.26 -10.88
N LEU A 520 -12.34 6.84 -11.21
CA LEU A 520 -12.48 8.12 -11.90
C LEU A 520 -11.84 9.31 -11.18
N TYR A 521 -11.77 9.25 -9.84
CA TYR A 521 -11.22 10.33 -9.01
C TYR A 521 -9.79 10.05 -8.56
N ARG A 522 -9.22 8.89 -8.94
CA ARG A 522 -7.85 8.51 -8.59
C ARG A 522 -6.84 9.21 -9.50
N ILE A 523 -5.82 9.79 -8.90
CA ILE A 523 -4.62 10.24 -9.60
C ILE A 523 -3.92 9.05 -10.25
N ARG A 524 -3.63 9.17 -11.55
CA ARG A 524 -2.82 8.19 -12.28
C ARG A 524 -1.36 8.39 -11.93
N TYR A 525 -0.66 7.31 -11.54
CA TYR A 525 0.73 7.38 -11.05
C TYR A 525 1.68 8.17 -11.96
N ASP A 526 1.63 7.92 -13.28
CA ASP A 526 2.49 8.60 -14.26
C ASP A 526 2.03 10.01 -14.66
N ASP A 527 0.86 10.44 -14.20
CA ASP A 527 0.35 11.80 -14.42
C ASP A 527 0.68 12.71 -13.24
N ALA A 528 1.10 12.14 -12.10
CA ALA A 528 1.57 12.88 -10.94
C ALA A 528 2.92 13.56 -11.24
N TYR A 529 3.01 14.86 -11.03
CA TYR A 529 4.22 15.64 -11.29
C TYR A 529 5.38 15.23 -10.36
N PHE A 530 5.07 14.98 -9.10
CA PHE A 530 5.93 14.23 -8.18
C PHE A 530 5.24 12.93 -7.83
N PRO A 531 5.95 11.80 -7.82
CA PRO A 531 5.43 10.57 -7.26
C PRO A 531 4.93 10.85 -5.84
N LEU A 532 3.62 10.85 -5.67
CA LEU A 532 3.00 10.89 -4.37
C LEU A 532 3.18 9.51 -3.75
N SER A 533 3.50 9.45 -2.46
CA SER A 533 3.40 8.19 -1.71
C SER A 533 1.95 7.70 -1.74
N ASP A 534 1.72 6.40 -1.56
CA ASP A 534 0.36 5.83 -1.59
C ASP A 534 -0.60 6.55 -0.63
N ASN A 535 -0.12 6.93 0.56
CA ASN A 535 -0.88 7.75 1.52
C ASN A 535 -1.27 9.11 0.91
N LEU A 536 -0.32 9.85 0.32
CA LEU A 536 -0.62 11.16 -0.27
C LEU A 536 -1.51 11.06 -1.51
N GLN A 537 -1.39 9.99 -2.31
CA GLN A 537 -2.32 9.71 -3.39
C GLN A 537 -3.73 9.51 -2.83
N GLU A 538 -3.87 8.70 -1.78
CA GLU A 538 -5.17 8.50 -1.11
C GLU A 538 -5.74 9.83 -0.63
N LYS A 539 -4.95 10.69 0.04
CA LYS A 539 -5.42 12.02 0.48
C LYS A 539 -5.81 12.94 -0.67
N TYR A 540 -5.02 12.98 -1.75
CA TYR A 540 -5.38 13.74 -2.95
C TYR A 540 -6.71 13.24 -3.54
N ASN A 541 -6.87 11.92 -3.66
CA ASN A 541 -8.06 11.26 -4.18
C ASN A 541 -9.28 11.54 -3.30
N MET A 542 -9.11 11.56 -1.98
CA MET A 542 -10.14 11.94 -1.01
C MET A 542 -10.56 13.41 -1.20
N LEU A 543 -9.61 14.35 -1.31
CA LEU A 543 -9.93 15.76 -1.57
C LEU A 543 -10.69 15.94 -2.89
N ASN A 544 -10.25 15.26 -3.93
CA ASN A 544 -10.89 15.31 -5.25
C ASN A 544 -12.32 14.75 -5.23
N SER A 545 -12.54 13.66 -4.50
CA SER A 545 -13.85 12.99 -4.40
C SER A 545 -14.83 13.70 -3.45
N PHE A 546 -14.34 14.17 -2.30
CA PHE A 546 -15.18 14.62 -1.17
C PHE A 546 -15.18 16.12 -0.95
N GLN A 547 -14.21 16.84 -1.52
CA GLN A 547 -14.10 18.28 -1.42
C GLN A 547 -14.05 18.79 0.05
N ASN A 548 -13.45 18.01 0.95
CA ASN A 548 -13.41 18.29 2.38
C ASN A 548 -11.98 18.52 2.88
N ILE A 549 -11.69 19.79 3.15
CA ILE A 549 -10.38 20.30 3.60
C ILE A 549 -9.93 19.75 4.96
N SER A 550 -10.86 19.26 5.79
CA SER A 550 -10.52 18.69 7.09
C SER A 550 -9.83 17.34 6.97
N ASP A 551 -9.89 16.70 5.81
CA ASP A 551 -9.31 15.37 5.57
C ASP A 551 -7.78 15.40 5.44
N ILE A 552 -7.18 16.60 5.42
CA ILE A 552 -5.74 16.85 5.34
C ILE A 552 -5.18 17.59 6.56
N SER A 553 -5.93 17.63 7.66
CA SER A 553 -5.59 18.34 8.91
C SER A 553 -4.35 17.84 9.64
N TYR A 554 -3.63 16.88 9.09
CA TYR A 554 -2.43 16.27 9.65
C TYR A 554 -1.30 16.19 8.62
N LEU A 555 -1.50 16.70 7.40
CA LEU A 555 -0.44 16.73 6.41
C LEU A 555 0.68 17.65 6.83
N LEU A 556 1.91 17.20 6.63
CA LEU A 556 3.09 18.02 6.82
C LEU A 556 3.14 19.14 5.79
N PRO A 557 3.83 20.26 6.05
CA PRO A 557 3.95 21.32 5.06
C PRO A 557 4.47 20.84 3.70
N LYS A 558 5.47 19.95 3.69
CA LYS A 558 5.99 19.32 2.46
C LYS A 558 4.91 18.53 1.71
N GLU A 559 4.04 17.84 2.43
CA GLU A 559 2.99 16.98 1.89
C GLU A 559 1.82 17.79 1.35
N ALA A 560 1.41 18.82 2.08
CA ALA A 560 0.43 19.80 1.63
C ALA A 560 0.89 20.48 0.34
N VAL A 561 2.18 20.84 0.25
CA VAL A 561 2.78 21.36 -0.99
C VAL A 561 2.74 20.32 -2.10
N LEU A 562 3.12 19.07 -1.85
CA LEU A 562 3.08 18.01 -2.87
C LEU A 562 1.67 17.77 -3.43
N ILE A 563 0.64 17.76 -2.58
CA ILE A 563 -0.76 17.66 -3.02
C ILE A 563 -1.16 18.90 -3.83
N TYR A 564 -0.83 20.09 -3.35
CA TYR A 564 -1.10 21.35 -4.05
C TYR A 564 -0.44 21.38 -5.45
N MET A 565 0.85 21.04 -5.55
CA MET A 565 1.59 21.01 -6.81
C MET A 565 1.00 19.99 -7.78
N ASN A 566 0.60 18.81 -7.30
CA ASN A 566 -0.07 17.82 -8.14
C ASN A 566 -1.46 18.28 -8.58
N ALA A 567 -2.21 18.99 -7.73
CA ALA A 567 -3.48 19.60 -8.13
C ALA A 567 -3.26 20.64 -9.25
N MET A 568 -2.20 21.45 -9.15
CA MET A 568 -1.84 22.41 -10.18
C MET A 568 -1.44 21.72 -11.49
N SER A 569 -0.62 20.67 -11.41
CA SER A 569 -0.16 19.94 -12.61
C SER A 569 -1.22 19.13 -13.31
N LEU A 570 -2.19 18.62 -12.56
CA LEU A 570 -3.33 17.89 -13.09
C LEU A 570 -4.48 18.80 -13.50
N ASN A 571 -4.28 20.12 -13.44
CA ASN A 571 -5.31 21.12 -13.73
C ASN A 571 -6.61 20.87 -12.92
N ASN A 572 -6.45 20.69 -11.61
CA ASN A 572 -7.52 20.50 -10.63
C ASN A 572 -7.63 21.76 -9.75
N PRO A 573 -8.28 22.83 -10.24
CA PRO A 573 -8.37 24.10 -9.53
C PRO A 573 -9.17 23.97 -8.23
N GLU A 574 -10.13 23.05 -8.14
CA GLU A 574 -10.92 22.81 -6.93
C GLU A 574 -10.04 22.30 -5.78
N VAL A 575 -9.19 21.29 -6.03
CA VAL A 575 -8.26 20.80 -5.01
C VAL A 575 -7.19 21.86 -4.72
N ALA A 576 -6.67 22.55 -5.73
CA ALA A 576 -5.68 23.62 -5.52
C ALA A 576 -6.24 24.77 -4.66
N GLU A 577 -7.51 25.14 -4.85
CA GLU A 577 -8.22 26.13 -4.02
C GLU A 577 -8.35 25.65 -2.58
N MET A 578 -8.74 24.39 -2.36
CA MET A 578 -8.82 23.80 -1.01
C MET A 578 -7.46 23.72 -0.31
N MET A 579 -6.37 23.55 -1.05
CA MET A 579 -5.03 23.57 -0.45
C MET A 579 -4.53 24.99 -0.15
N SER A 580 -5.27 26.03 -0.55
CA SER A 580 -4.83 27.42 -0.46
C SER A 580 -5.43 28.17 0.72
N VAL A 581 -4.70 29.15 1.24
CA VAL A 581 -5.18 30.06 2.28
C VAL A 581 -6.44 30.80 1.77
N PRO A 582 -7.54 30.85 2.55
CA PRO A 582 -8.75 31.53 2.12
C PRO A 582 -8.51 32.99 1.71
N GLY A 583 -8.92 33.34 0.49
CA GLY A 583 -8.79 34.69 -0.05
C GLY A 583 -7.45 35.02 -0.71
N THR A 584 -6.47 34.11 -0.72
CA THR A 584 -5.26 34.25 -1.56
C THR A 584 -5.44 33.62 -2.94
N PHE A 585 -6.28 32.59 -3.06
CA PHE A 585 -6.54 31.92 -4.34
C PHE A 585 -7.37 32.82 -5.27
N VAL A 586 -6.88 33.05 -6.49
CA VAL A 586 -7.57 33.88 -7.49
C VAL A 586 -7.66 33.10 -8.80
N ILE A 587 -8.88 32.66 -9.13
CA ILE A 587 -9.20 32.17 -10.48
C ILE A 587 -9.54 33.40 -11.31
N ASP A 588 -8.60 33.85 -12.14
CA ASP A 588 -8.93 34.79 -13.21
C ASP A 588 -9.35 33.96 -14.44
N ASP A 589 -10.52 34.25 -15.01
CA ASP A 589 -11.06 33.58 -16.21
C ASP A 589 -10.12 33.68 -17.43
N GLN A 590 -9.06 34.50 -17.35
CA GLN A 590 -8.01 34.66 -18.36
C GLN A 590 -6.76 33.82 -18.12
N ILE A 591 -6.59 33.22 -16.94
CA ILE A 591 -5.47 32.33 -16.65
C ILE A 591 -5.78 31.00 -17.32
N ASN A 592 -5.09 30.73 -18.41
CA ASN A 592 -5.26 29.49 -19.14
C ASN A 592 -4.42 28.40 -18.46
N TRP A 593 -5.06 27.60 -17.61
CA TRP A 593 -4.44 26.45 -16.95
C TRP A 593 -4.00 25.36 -17.96
N SER A 594 -4.48 25.39 -19.20
CA SER A 594 -4.21 24.36 -20.22
C SER A 594 -3.02 24.63 -21.15
N ASP A 595 -2.43 25.85 -21.14
CA ASP A 595 -1.59 26.33 -22.25
C ASP A 595 -0.14 26.67 -21.88
N GLN A 596 0.29 26.49 -20.62
CA GLN A 596 1.71 26.67 -20.29
C GLN A 596 2.47 25.38 -20.62
N GLU A 597 3.50 25.49 -21.46
CA GLU A 597 4.46 24.40 -21.67
C GLU A 597 5.11 24.07 -20.33
N PHE A 598 4.55 23.07 -19.65
CA PHE A 598 5.00 22.49 -18.40
C PHE A 598 6.51 22.26 -18.47
N LEU A 599 7.29 22.93 -17.63
CA LEU A 599 8.74 22.72 -17.54
C LEU A 599 9.01 21.48 -16.66
N ALA A 600 8.46 20.35 -17.10
CA ALA A 600 8.63 19.06 -16.47
C ALA A 600 10.11 18.66 -16.45
N GLY A 601 10.71 18.64 -15.26
CA GLY A 601 12.03 18.05 -15.03
C GLY A 601 13.03 18.86 -14.20
N ARG A 602 12.62 19.83 -13.36
CA ARG A 602 13.60 20.72 -12.69
C ARG A 602 13.81 20.53 -11.19
N PHE A 603 12.81 20.15 -10.39
CA PHE A 603 12.99 20.07 -8.93
C PHE A 603 13.48 18.67 -8.49
N THR A 604 14.58 18.63 -7.75
CA THR A 604 15.25 17.42 -7.25
C THR A 604 15.25 17.32 -5.73
N SER A 605 14.89 18.38 -4.99
CA SER A 605 14.76 18.30 -3.54
C SER A 605 13.67 19.23 -2.99
N ILE A 606 13.11 18.84 -1.85
CA ILE A 606 12.12 19.60 -1.09
C ILE A 606 12.60 19.68 0.36
N GLN A 607 12.76 20.88 0.87
CA GLN A 607 13.16 21.13 2.26
C GLN A 607 12.10 21.96 2.96
N THR A 608 11.89 21.72 4.26
CA THR A 608 10.94 22.49 5.06
C THR A 608 11.65 23.20 6.19
N ALA A 609 11.46 24.50 6.29
CA ALA A 609 11.89 25.33 7.41
C ALA A 609 10.67 25.92 8.13
N PHE A 610 10.76 26.10 9.45
CA PHE A 610 9.70 26.70 10.25
C PHE A 610 10.16 28.06 10.78
N ALA A 611 9.38 29.10 10.53
CA ALA A 611 9.67 30.46 10.98
C ALA A 611 8.36 31.22 11.28
N ASP A 612 8.29 31.86 12.45
CA ASP A 612 7.21 32.79 12.83
C ASP A 612 5.77 32.24 12.66
N GLY A 613 5.55 30.95 12.97
CA GLY A 613 4.23 30.31 12.85
C GLY A 613 3.82 29.97 11.41
N LYS A 614 4.78 30.05 10.48
CA LYS A 614 4.65 29.62 9.08
C LYS A 614 5.63 28.50 8.80
N ALA A 615 5.31 27.70 7.80
CA ALA A 615 6.24 26.77 7.18
C ALA A 615 6.67 27.33 5.83
N LEU A 616 7.96 27.21 5.53
CA LEU A 616 8.56 27.58 4.27
C LEU A 616 9.07 26.31 3.61
N VAL A 617 8.48 25.94 2.48
CA VAL A 617 8.87 24.77 1.72
C VAL A 617 9.71 25.23 0.53
N THR A 618 11.00 24.93 0.57
CA THR A 618 11.95 25.27 -0.48
C THR A 618 12.08 24.10 -1.44
N LEU A 619 11.77 24.36 -2.70
CA LEU A 619 11.93 23.45 -3.83
C LEU A 619 13.23 23.81 -4.54
N SER A 620 14.14 22.88 -4.72
CA SER A 620 15.40 23.13 -5.42
C SER A 620 15.67 22.12 -6.53
N GLY A 621 16.44 22.54 -7.53
CA GLY A 621 16.63 21.83 -8.79
C GLY A 621 18.05 21.84 -9.32
N GLY A 622 18.37 20.87 -10.19
CA GLY A 622 19.72 20.67 -10.74
C GLY A 622 20.29 21.88 -11.51
N ASP A 623 19.42 22.74 -12.05
CA ASP A 623 19.75 23.97 -12.76
C ASP A 623 19.18 25.22 -12.04
N TYR A 624 19.55 25.43 -10.77
CA TYR A 624 19.60 26.70 -10.03
C TYR A 624 18.41 27.70 -10.07
N ASP A 625 17.19 27.26 -9.81
CA ASP A 625 16.16 28.15 -9.25
C ASP A 625 15.56 27.49 -8.01
N GLU A 626 15.92 27.99 -6.83
CA GLU A 626 15.21 27.67 -5.59
C GLU A 626 13.88 28.44 -5.61
N ARG A 627 12.77 27.73 -5.38
CA ARG A 627 11.43 28.30 -5.25
C ARG A 627 10.95 28.06 -3.84
N GLU A 628 10.32 29.05 -3.24
CA GLU A 628 9.81 28.94 -1.88
C GLU A 628 8.29 29.07 -1.89
N ILE A 629 7.63 28.08 -1.29
CA ILE A 629 6.19 28.11 -1.04
C ILE A 629 5.99 28.37 0.45
N VAL A 630 5.20 29.40 0.76
CA VAL A 630 4.86 29.75 2.14
C VAL A 630 3.56 29.06 2.51
N LEU A 631 3.51 28.47 3.70
CA LEU A 631 2.31 27.88 4.26
C LEU A 631 1.94 28.49 5.61
N GLN A 632 0.64 28.58 5.86
CA GLN A 632 0.06 28.96 7.14
C GLN A 632 -0.75 27.79 7.70
N GLU A 633 -0.64 27.57 9.00
CA GLU A 633 -1.50 26.63 9.70
C GLU A 633 -2.85 27.30 10.03
N ILE A 634 -3.94 26.79 9.47
CA ILE A 634 -5.30 27.29 9.69
C ILE A 634 -6.17 26.13 10.15
N ASN A 635 -6.66 26.20 11.39
CA ASN A 635 -7.46 25.14 12.03
C ASN A 635 -6.78 23.76 11.99
N GLY A 636 -5.45 23.71 12.16
CA GLY A 636 -4.66 22.48 12.12
C GLY A 636 -4.28 22.02 10.71
N VAL A 637 -4.75 22.68 9.64
CA VAL A 637 -4.39 22.35 8.25
C VAL A 637 -3.29 23.29 7.78
N TRP A 638 -2.20 22.74 7.24
CA TRP A 638 -1.20 23.54 6.52
C TRP A 638 -1.72 23.91 5.12
N MET A 639 -1.90 25.21 4.90
CA MET A 639 -2.46 25.78 3.67
C MET A 639 -1.44 26.65 2.96
N VAL A 640 -1.36 26.53 1.64
CA VAL A 640 -0.45 27.28 0.78
C VAL A 640 -0.92 28.72 0.61
N GLU A 641 -0.04 29.69 0.84
CA GLU A 641 -0.28 31.06 0.37
C GLU A 641 -0.17 31.07 -1.16
N PHE A 642 -1.30 31.06 -1.85
CA PHE A 642 -1.31 31.08 -3.31
C PHE A 642 -0.63 32.35 -3.85
N ASP A 643 0.33 32.16 -4.75
CA ASP A 643 0.90 33.19 -5.60
C ASP A 643 0.58 32.85 -7.06
N ALA A 644 0.24 33.86 -7.87
CA ALA A 644 0.00 33.66 -9.30
C ALA A 644 1.25 33.13 -10.01
N ASP A 645 2.44 33.41 -9.49
CA ASP A 645 3.69 32.86 -10.00
C ASP A 645 3.73 31.33 -9.90
N HIS A 646 3.01 30.69 -8.96
CA HIS A 646 2.95 29.22 -8.84
C HIS A 646 2.43 28.55 -10.12
N LEU A 647 1.50 29.19 -10.84
CA LEU A 647 0.97 28.72 -12.14
C LEU A 647 2.00 28.74 -13.26
N SER A 648 3.14 29.42 -13.06
CA SER A 648 4.26 29.46 -14.00
C SER A 648 5.43 28.58 -13.57
N TRP A 649 5.38 28.04 -12.35
CA TRP A 649 6.40 27.14 -11.81
C TRP A 649 6.10 25.68 -12.14
N PHE A 650 4.81 25.35 -12.23
CA PHE A 650 4.24 24.06 -12.59
C PHE A 650 3.47 24.29 -13.89
#